data_AF-A0A0S8G749-F1
#
_entry.id   AF-A0A0S8G749-F1
#
_cell.length_a   1.000
_cell.length_b   1.000
_cell.length_c   1.000
_cell.angle_alpha   90.00
_cell.angle_beta   90.00
_cell.angle_gamma   90.00
#
_symmetry.space_group_name_H-M   'P 1'
#
loop_
_entity.id
_entity.type
_entity.pdbx_description
1 polymer ?
#
loop_
_entity_poly.entity_id
_entity_poly.type
_entity_poly.pdbx_seq_one_letter_code
_entity_poly.pdbx_strand_id
1 'polypeptide(L)'
;MKKLLFILPMLLVLHCGAPGVEHIITQKGGVFEFDGMRLEFPEMSVVESTAIEIEIQSTNRKTYEHGFKRLGTAFTVLPHNVFFDEPALFSMPVENANTVLAAQIGNGFVPLANAAVDGGRVTARIWHGGTYELVEIPQRYGIIGHTDGERALLIVTDVYVSDYVKNLAQTLKSGGYPYPVWTFVFPGARSIRDNAQFLAQELHKLHEHYGNFRLDIVSFGIGGLVTHCYVSDTALYQRDFSSAIITVGTPFFGSAFADMKNSRKASSPYRVFYIDGLGTHANDILPESELIAWVSTQKGIIRGYYFDDIEENKNFASLSGRYRFDGEFAEESDGDGLVSVPATMLTPIEPVPFHFDHIALFENMSIHAAIRDFVQLYRSFTWPVLFSKVWNGKESLSTIPETWEKEARLIYHRPADFDALVEFNRNMLNSAPENAILITNGDNDTYPAWFLQNKGVRTDVIIVNRSLLNLPDYALFLQEHGLPLSMTRAELDAVKHDYNEETKEFVSKSDKLIKRLLKQKVRPVVFATTVYEPQKFGYPLKLSGMVYEIGEGEIDVEQTKEFLYTSLVDDVVSSVVIDSLTEHIQNIVANYAASSFKLAEALEKQEKYADALEALKFARRFGDTPLFYLREATMYTELTRFDLADSTLEALLKMQNVDVKLKKQIARTYHDMDMNRKAIKLLA
;
A
#
# COMPACT_ATOMS: atom_id res chain seq x y z
N MET A 1 15.38 10.75 75.73
CA MET A 1 14.34 11.52 75.02
C MET A 1 14.97 12.01 73.72
N LYS A 2 14.53 11.73 72.49
CA LYS A 2 13.30 11.21 71.90
C LYS A 2 13.69 10.34 70.67
N LYS A 3 12.98 9.24 70.42
CA LYS A 3 13.03 8.47 69.16
C LYS A 3 12.12 9.17 68.13
N LEU A 4 12.62 9.41 66.92
CA LEU A 4 11.82 9.82 65.77
C LEU A 4 11.13 8.57 65.20
N LEU A 5 9.79 8.58 65.18
CA LEU A 5 8.97 7.57 64.52
C LEU A 5 8.53 8.17 63.17
N PHE A 6 8.93 7.55 62.07
CA PHE A 6 8.43 7.84 60.73
C PHE A 6 6.97 7.40 60.65
N ILE A 7 6.05 8.33 60.37
CA ILE A 7 4.66 8.04 60.02
C ILE A 7 4.55 8.13 58.50
N LEU A 8 4.28 6.99 57.88
CA LEU A 8 3.94 6.83 56.47
C LEU A 8 2.48 7.32 56.28
N PRO A 9 2.17 8.27 55.38
CA PRO A 9 0.79 8.57 55.05
C PRO A 9 0.27 7.48 54.11
N MET A 10 -0.59 6.61 54.64
CA MET A 10 -1.39 5.66 53.89
C MET A 10 -2.40 6.45 53.06
N LEU A 11 -2.09 6.70 51.79
CA LEU A 11 -3.05 7.23 50.81
C LEU A 11 -4.05 6.11 50.50
N LEU A 12 -5.19 6.12 51.21
CA LEU A 12 -6.38 5.37 50.81
C LEU A 12 -6.86 5.96 49.48
N VAL A 13 -6.52 5.30 48.38
CA VAL A 13 -7.21 5.50 47.10
C VAL A 13 -8.56 4.79 47.23
N LEU A 14 -9.59 5.55 47.56
CA LEU A 14 -10.98 5.13 47.35
C LEU A 14 -11.20 5.02 45.84
N HIS A 15 -11.06 3.82 45.29
CA HIS A 15 -11.65 3.46 44.00
C HIS A 15 -13.18 3.48 44.17
N CYS A 16 -13.81 4.60 43.87
CA CYS A 16 -15.24 4.62 43.52
C CYS A 16 -15.35 4.14 42.07
N GLY A 17 -15.36 2.81 41.87
CA GLY A 17 -15.92 2.23 40.65
C GLY A 17 -17.43 2.44 40.65
N ALA A 18 -18.01 2.90 39.55
CA ALA A 18 -19.45 2.91 39.39
C ALA A 18 -20.00 1.48 39.56
N PRO A 19 -21.17 1.27 40.16
CA PRO A 19 -21.76 -0.06 40.26
C PRO A 19 -22.17 -0.54 38.87
N GLY A 20 -21.42 -1.48 38.29
CA GLY A 20 -21.90 -2.28 37.16
C GLY A 20 -23.08 -3.15 37.61
N VAL A 21 -24.09 -3.29 36.76
CA VAL A 21 -25.18 -4.23 37.02
C VAL A 21 -24.88 -5.51 36.24
N GLU A 22 -24.51 -6.56 36.96
CA GLU A 22 -24.28 -7.88 36.37
C GLU A 22 -25.62 -8.57 36.09
N HIS A 23 -25.89 -8.87 34.82
CA HIS A 23 -27.05 -9.62 34.34
C HIS A 23 -26.61 -10.88 33.60
N ILE A 24 -26.89 -12.06 34.17
CA ILE A 24 -26.67 -13.30 33.43
C ILE A 24 -27.79 -13.48 32.41
N ILE A 25 -27.43 -13.42 31.11
CA ILE A 25 -28.38 -13.70 30.03
C ILE A 25 -28.30 -15.18 29.70
N THR A 26 -29.45 -15.84 29.83
CA THR A 26 -29.63 -17.24 29.41
C THR A 26 -30.30 -17.27 28.05
N GLN A 27 -30.48 -18.45 27.46
CA GLN A 27 -31.29 -18.63 26.25
C GLN A 27 -32.72 -18.06 26.35
N LYS A 28 -33.21 -17.73 27.56
CA LYS A 28 -34.51 -17.09 27.78
C LYS A 28 -34.52 -15.56 27.60
N GLY A 29 -33.40 -14.97 27.19
CA GLY A 29 -33.29 -13.51 27.04
C GLY A 29 -33.30 -12.76 28.37
N GLY A 30 -33.52 -11.46 28.31
CA GLY A 30 -33.56 -10.58 29.50
C GLY A 30 -33.81 -9.13 29.15
N VAL A 31 -34.25 -8.33 30.12
CA VAL A 31 -34.46 -6.88 29.95
C VAL A 31 -33.70 -6.15 31.04
N PHE A 32 -32.91 -5.16 30.64
CA PHE A 32 -32.25 -4.21 31.52
C PHE A 32 -32.89 -2.83 31.37
N GLU A 33 -33.22 -2.18 32.50
CA GLU A 33 -33.75 -0.82 32.52
C GLU A 33 -33.02 0.03 33.56
N PHE A 34 -32.52 1.19 33.12
CA PHE A 34 -31.86 2.16 34.00
C PHE A 34 -32.01 3.58 33.45
N ASP A 35 -32.48 4.52 34.26
CA ASP A 35 -32.59 5.96 33.92
C ASP A 35 -33.22 6.24 32.53
N GLY A 36 -34.30 5.53 32.20
CA GLY A 36 -35.02 5.64 30.93
C GLY A 36 -34.41 4.84 29.76
N MET A 37 -33.17 4.37 29.91
CA MET A 37 -32.56 3.39 29.00
C MET A 37 -33.21 2.03 29.21
N ARG A 38 -33.55 1.37 28.10
CA ARG A 38 -34.00 -0.01 28.05
C ARG A 38 -33.14 -0.79 27.06
N LEU A 39 -32.59 -1.91 27.49
CA LEU A 39 -31.86 -2.86 26.64
C LEU A 39 -32.52 -4.24 26.78
N GLU A 40 -33.16 -4.69 25.71
CA GLU A 40 -33.89 -5.94 25.66
C GLU A 40 -33.15 -6.97 24.81
N PHE A 41 -32.86 -8.13 25.39
CA PHE A 41 -32.21 -9.25 24.76
C PHE A 41 -33.26 -10.32 24.46
N PRO A 42 -33.62 -10.56 23.19
CA PRO A 42 -34.57 -11.60 22.80
C PRO A 42 -34.19 -13.00 23.32
N GLU A 43 -35.19 -13.90 23.40
CA GLU A 43 -34.90 -15.33 23.58
C GLU A 43 -33.97 -15.83 22.46
N MET A 44 -33.09 -16.77 22.79
CA MET A 44 -32.09 -17.35 21.89
C MET A 44 -31.03 -16.36 21.35
N SER A 45 -30.88 -15.17 21.95
CA SER A 45 -29.82 -14.22 21.56
C SER A 45 -28.40 -14.73 21.80
N VAL A 46 -28.21 -15.74 22.65
CA VAL A 46 -26.91 -16.39 22.90
C VAL A 46 -27.08 -17.91 22.93
N VAL A 47 -26.16 -18.65 22.30
CA VAL A 47 -26.16 -20.14 22.29
C VAL A 47 -25.93 -20.72 23.68
N GLU A 48 -25.07 -20.09 24.48
CA GLU A 48 -24.73 -20.51 25.84
C GLU A 48 -25.04 -19.39 26.82
N SER A 49 -25.45 -19.75 28.05
CA SER A 49 -25.68 -18.77 29.11
C SER A 49 -24.41 -17.95 29.35
N THR A 50 -24.46 -16.67 29.00
CA THR A 50 -23.33 -15.75 29.04
C THR A 50 -23.62 -14.68 30.08
N ALA A 51 -22.69 -14.46 31.01
CA ALA A 51 -22.77 -13.34 31.93
C ALA A 51 -22.54 -12.04 31.15
N ILE A 52 -23.53 -11.15 31.17
CA ILE A 52 -23.42 -9.81 30.58
C ILE A 52 -23.44 -8.79 31.69
N GLU A 53 -22.40 -7.98 31.76
CA GLU A 53 -22.37 -6.84 32.66
C GLU A 53 -22.65 -5.56 31.88
N ILE A 54 -23.53 -4.72 32.43
CA ILE A 54 -23.80 -3.40 31.88
C ILE A 54 -23.21 -2.37 32.83
N GLU A 55 -22.18 -1.68 32.36
CA GLU A 55 -21.56 -0.57 33.06
C GLU A 55 -22.09 0.74 32.50
N ILE A 56 -22.60 1.62 33.36
CA ILE A 56 -23.05 2.96 32.94
C ILE A 56 -21.94 3.95 33.22
N GLN A 57 -21.66 4.80 32.24
CA GLN A 57 -20.55 5.73 32.27
C GLN A 57 -21.00 7.12 31.80
N SER A 58 -20.31 8.14 32.30
CA SER A 58 -20.48 9.51 31.79
C SER A 58 -19.25 9.88 30.97
N THR A 59 -19.47 10.50 29.82
CA THR A 59 -18.40 10.95 28.94
C THR A 59 -18.40 12.48 28.82
N ASN A 60 -17.27 13.05 28.42
CA ASN A 60 -17.18 14.49 28.22
C ASN A 60 -18.01 14.90 27.00
N ARG A 61 -18.88 15.89 27.17
CA ARG A 61 -19.58 16.51 26.05
C ARG A 61 -18.58 17.19 25.11
N LYS A 62 -18.77 17.02 23.80
CA LYS A 62 -17.87 17.57 22.79
C LYS A 62 -18.61 17.79 21.48
N THR A 63 -18.28 18.87 20.77
CA THR A 63 -18.72 19.11 19.39
C THR A 63 -17.53 18.94 18.45
N TYR A 64 -17.74 18.23 17.34
CA TYR A 64 -16.73 17.95 16.33
C TYR A 64 -16.87 18.89 15.13
N GLU A 65 -15.80 19.08 14.37
CA GLU A 65 -15.72 20.03 13.25
C GLU A 65 -16.83 19.82 12.20
N HIS A 66 -17.20 18.55 11.98
CA HIS A 66 -18.19 18.13 11.00
C HIS A 66 -19.64 18.11 11.56
N GLY A 67 -19.87 18.69 12.74
CA GLY A 67 -21.20 18.99 13.29
C GLY A 67 -21.78 17.95 14.26
N PHE A 68 -21.09 16.82 14.47
CA PHE A 68 -21.50 15.81 15.45
C PHE A 68 -21.26 16.29 16.87
N LYS A 69 -22.05 15.78 17.83
CA LYS A 69 -21.84 16.07 19.26
C LYS A 69 -21.99 14.84 20.14
N ARG A 70 -21.05 14.67 21.07
CA ARG A 70 -21.13 13.71 22.17
C ARG A 70 -21.99 14.30 23.30
N LEU A 71 -22.99 13.56 23.77
CA LEU A 71 -23.97 14.06 24.75
C LEU A 71 -23.61 13.76 26.22
N GLY A 72 -22.61 12.90 26.42
CA GLY A 72 -22.05 12.60 27.74
C GLY A 72 -22.69 11.42 28.46
N THR A 73 -23.59 10.69 27.80
CA THR A 73 -24.20 9.45 28.29
C THR A 73 -23.61 8.27 27.52
N ALA A 74 -23.03 7.31 28.23
CA ALA A 74 -22.47 6.09 27.66
C ALA A 74 -22.78 4.86 28.52
N PHE A 75 -22.70 3.69 27.91
CA PHE A 75 -22.76 2.42 28.61
C PHE A 75 -21.89 1.39 27.88
N THR A 76 -21.41 0.41 28.63
CA THR A 76 -20.60 -0.69 28.10
C THR A 76 -21.32 -2.00 28.34
N VAL A 77 -21.39 -2.83 27.31
CA VAL A 77 -21.88 -4.20 27.35
C VAL A 77 -20.67 -5.13 27.37
N LEU A 78 -20.45 -5.82 28.50
CA LEU A 78 -19.34 -6.74 28.71
C LEU A 78 -19.77 -8.21 28.57
N PRO A 79 -18.87 -9.11 28.12
CA PRO A 79 -17.53 -8.81 27.64
C PRO A 79 -17.55 -8.13 26.26
N HIS A 80 -16.56 -7.29 25.97
CA HIS A 80 -16.50 -6.47 24.74
C HIS A 80 -16.57 -7.28 23.43
N ASN A 81 -16.26 -8.57 23.47
CA ASN A 81 -16.21 -9.45 22.30
C ASN A 81 -17.39 -10.43 22.21
N VAL A 82 -18.40 -10.34 23.08
CA VAL A 82 -19.61 -11.16 22.94
C VAL A 82 -20.35 -10.77 21.67
N PHE A 83 -20.93 -11.75 20.97
CA PHE A 83 -21.83 -11.54 19.85
C PHE A 83 -23.20 -12.14 20.16
N PHE A 84 -24.26 -11.50 19.65
CA PHE A 84 -25.63 -11.94 19.83
C PHE A 84 -26.19 -12.52 18.52
N ASP A 85 -26.80 -13.69 18.57
CA ASP A 85 -27.43 -14.33 17.40
C ASP A 85 -28.72 -13.61 16.97
N GLU A 86 -29.41 -13.02 17.93
CA GLU A 86 -30.47 -12.03 17.73
C GLU A 86 -30.05 -10.71 18.39
N PRO A 87 -30.32 -9.54 17.78
CA PRO A 87 -29.78 -8.29 18.27
C PRO A 87 -30.47 -7.84 19.55
N ALA A 88 -29.69 -7.29 20.48
CA ALA A 88 -30.23 -6.57 21.61
C ALA A 88 -30.90 -5.28 21.13
N LEU A 89 -32.10 -5.01 21.64
CA LEU A 89 -32.93 -3.87 21.28
C LEU A 89 -32.72 -2.76 22.31
N PHE A 90 -32.01 -1.71 21.92
CA PHE A 90 -31.82 -0.51 22.72
C PHE A 90 -32.96 0.48 22.49
N SER A 91 -33.45 1.11 23.56
CA SER A 91 -34.26 2.34 23.45
C SER A 91 -34.06 3.30 24.61
N MET A 92 -34.19 4.60 24.35
CA MET A 92 -34.15 5.63 25.40
C MET A 92 -34.92 6.90 24.97
N PRO A 93 -35.62 7.61 25.87
CA PRO A 93 -36.16 8.93 25.56
C PRO A 93 -35.06 9.92 25.16
N VAL A 94 -35.31 10.73 24.15
CA VAL A 94 -34.39 11.78 23.69
C VAL A 94 -35.16 13.06 23.40
N GLU A 95 -34.53 14.20 23.66
CA GLU A 95 -35.12 15.52 23.39
C GLU A 95 -35.05 15.88 21.90
N ASN A 96 -33.98 15.44 21.22
CA ASN A 96 -33.66 15.86 19.87
C ASN A 96 -33.84 14.71 18.86
N ALA A 97 -34.49 15.00 17.73
CA ALA A 97 -34.75 14.02 16.67
C ALA A 97 -33.48 13.55 15.92
N ASN A 98 -32.36 14.26 16.07
CA ASN A 98 -31.06 13.92 15.50
C ASN A 98 -30.15 13.19 16.51
N THR A 99 -30.68 12.72 17.65
CA THR A 99 -29.91 11.90 18.59
C THR A 99 -29.89 10.44 18.14
N VAL A 100 -28.72 9.84 18.06
CA VAL A 100 -28.51 8.44 17.71
C VAL A 100 -27.59 7.75 18.70
N LEU A 101 -27.60 6.41 18.69
CA LEU A 101 -26.61 5.61 19.39
C LEU A 101 -25.37 5.46 18.50
N ALA A 102 -24.18 5.53 19.09
CA ALA A 102 -22.92 5.30 18.40
C ALA A 102 -22.05 4.28 19.16
N ALA A 103 -21.29 3.48 18.44
CA ALA A 103 -20.28 2.59 19.01
C ALA A 103 -18.96 3.37 19.18
N GLN A 104 -18.37 3.31 20.36
CA GLN A 104 -17.08 3.94 20.63
C GLN A 104 -15.96 3.12 19.98
N ILE A 105 -15.11 3.79 19.19
CA ILE A 105 -13.96 3.17 18.52
C ILE A 105 -12.74 4.09 18.66
N GLY A 106 -11.66 3.58 19.24
CA GLY A 106 -10.48 4.38 19.57
C GLY A 106 -10.83 5.63 20.38
N ASN A 107 -10.44 6.81 19.88
CA ASN A 107 -10.70 8.11 20.53
C ASN A 107 -12.02 8.77 20.11
N GLY A 108 -12.76 8.12 19.21
CA GLY A 108 -13.96 8.62 18.54
C GLY A 108 -15.10 7.62 18.62
N PHE A 109 -15.98 7.68 17.64
CA PHE A 109 -17.13 6.78 17.54
C PHE A 109 -17.60 6.61 16.10
N VAL A 110 -18.43 5.59 15.88
CA VAL A 110 -19.17 5.35 14.65
C VAL A 110 -20.66 5.39 14.99
N PRO A 111 -21.45 6.35 14.44
CA PRO A 111 -22.90 6.35 14.58
C PRO A 111 -23.49 5.06 14.01
N LEU A 112 -24.37 4.40 14.75
CA LEU A 112 -25.02 3.18 14.25
C LEU A 112 -25.98 3.54 13.12
N ALA A 113 -25.77 2.99 11.94
CA ALA A 113 -26.61 3.23 10.76
C ALA A 113 -28.06 2.77 10.96
N ASN A 114 -28.29 1.83 11.87
CA ASN A 114 -29.61 1.32 12.21
C ASN A 114 -30.35 2.14 13.28
N ALA A 115 -29.70 3.14 13.88
CA ALA A 115 -30.30 3.93 14.95
C ALA A 115 -31.26 4.98 14.39
N ALA A 116 -32.44 5.09 15.00
CA ALA A 116 -33.46 6.05 14.58
C ALA A 116 -34.25 6.58 15.79
N VAL A 117 -34.73 7.82 15.67
CA VAL A 117 -35.65 8.41 16.63
C VAL A 117 -37.09 8.23 16.13
N ASP A 118 -37.92 7.57 16.91
CA ASP A 118 -39.36 7.45 16.69
C ASP A 118 -40.12 7.77 17.98
N GLY A 119 -41.18 8.58 17.87
CA GLY A 119 -42.00 8.98 19.02
C GLY A 119 -41.23 9.63 20.18
N GLY A 120 -40.12 10.33 19.90
CA GLY A 120 -39.25 10.94 20.93
C GLY A 120 -38.35 9.93 21.67
N ARG A 121 -38.17 8.73 21.12
CA ARG A 121 -37.25 7.72 21.64
C ARG A 121 -36.25 7.33 20.56
N VAL A 122 -34.97 7.34 20.91
CA VAL A 122 -33.95 6.69 20.07
C VAL A 122 -34.07 5.18 20.23
N THR A 123 -33.94 4.45 19.14
CA THR A 123 -33.89 2.99 19.11
C THR A 123 -32.71 2.54 18.27
N ALA A 124 -32.10 1.41 18.63
CA ALA A 124 -31.00 0.81 17.87
C ALA A 124 -30.95 -0.70 18.09
N ARG A 125 -30.35 -1.42 17.13
CA ARG A 125 -30.06 -2.85 17.24
C ARG A 125 -28.58 -3.06 17.49
N ILE A 126 -28.25 -3.77 18.55
CA ILE A 126 -26.88 -4.04 19.01
C ILE A 126 -26.57 -5.52 18.82
N TRP A 127 -25.51 -5.84 18.06
CA TRP A 127 -25.14 -7.22 17.71
C TRP A 127 -23.97 -7.77 18.52
N HIS A 128 -23.31 -6.93 19.31
CA HIS A 128 -22.12 -7.31 20.07
C HIS A 128 -21.94 -6.48 21.34
N GLY A 129 -21.10 -6.99 22.23
CA GLY A 129 -20.55 -6.24 23.35
C GLY A 129 -19.69 -5.07 22.87
N GLY A 130 -19.50 -4.08 23.73
CA GLY A 130 -18.80 -2.86 23.36
C GLY A 130 -19.28 -1.67 24.17
N THR A 131 -18.60 -0.54 23.98
CA THR A 131 -19.00 0.72 24.59
C THR A 131 -19.81 1.52 23.59
N TYR A 132 -20.97 2.00 24.03
CA TYR A 132 -21.92 2.78 23.24
C TYR A 132 -22.19 4.12 23.91
N GLU A 133 -22.44 5.13 23.11
CA GLU A 133 -22.69 6.49 23.58
C GLU A 133 -23.80 7.18 22.78
N LEU A 134 -24.53 8.08 23.44
CA LEU A 134 -25.44 8.97 22.74
C LEU A 134 -24.70 10.12 22.08
N VAL A 135 -25.02 10.33 20.80
CA VAL A 135 -24.49 11.43 20.00
C VAL A 135 -25.60 12.15 19.24
N GLU A 136 -25.43 13.43 18.96
CA GLU A 136 -26.20 14.16 17.94
C GLU A 136 -25.47 14.09 16.60
N ILE A 137 -26.18 13.68 15.56
CA ILE A 137 -25.70 13.82 14.16
C ILE A 137 -25.88 15.27 13.68
N PRO A 138 -25.17 15.71 12.63
CA PRO A 138 -25.30 17.06 12.10
C PRO A 138 -26.73 17.36 11.67
N GLN A 139 -27.17 18.61 11.86
CA GLN A 139 -28.50 19.08 11.43
C GLN A 139 -28.69 18.97 9.91
N ARG A 140 -27.59 19.03 9.15
CA ARG A 140 -27.55 18.85 7.70
C ARG A 140 -26.24 18.20 7.28
N TYR A 141 -26.34 17.18 6.44
CA TYR A 141 -25.22 16.61 5.67
C TYR A 141 -24.97 17.43 4.40
N GLY A 142 -23.77 17.32 3.82
CA GLY A 142 -23.36 18.05 2.62
C GLY A 142 -21.94 18.58 2.73
N ILE A 143 -21.60 19.53 1.85
CA ILE A 143 -20.31 20.23 1.90
C ILE A 143 -20.44 21.41 2.87
N ILE A 144 -19.54 21.47 3.85
CA ILE A 144 -19.47 22.53 4.86
C ILE A 144 -18.10 23.23 4.80
N GLY A 145 -18.03 24.43 5.38
CA GLY A 145 -16.80 25.23 5.39
C GLY A 145 -16.39 25.76 4.01
N HIS A 146 -17.27 25.64 3.00
CA HIS A 146 -17.00 26.14 1.66
C HIS A 146 -16.95 27.67 1.61
N THR A 147 -16.15 28.18 0.69
CA THR A 147 -15.88 29.62 0.50
C THR A 147 -15.72 29.92 -0.98
N ASP A 148 -15.96 31.15 -1.40
CA ASP A 148 -15.73 31.58 -2.79
C ASP A 148 -14.22 31.55 -3.13
N GLY A 149 -13.88 31.10 -4.33
CA GLY A 149 -12.52 31.01 -4.82
C GLY A 149 -12.30 29.93 -5.89
N GLU A 150 -11.22 30.07 -6.65
CA GLU A 150 -10.91 29.16 -7.76
C GLU A 150 -10.37 27.79 -7.30
N ARG A 151 -9.95 27.67 -6.03
CA ARG A 151 -9.31 26.46 -5.49
C ARG A 151 -9.62 26.24 -4.01
N ALA A 152 -9.80 24.98 -3.65
CA ALA A 152 -9.93 24.51 -2.27
C ALA A 152 -9.38 23.07 -2.12
N LEU A 153 -9.25 22.61 -0.88
CA LEU A 153 -9.10 21.19 -0.56
C LEU A 153 -10.44 20.66 -0.09
N LEU A 154 -10.91 19.54 -0.63
CA LEU A 154 -12.08 18.84 -0.12
C LEU A 154 -11.65 17.61 0.68
N ILE A 155 -11.99 17.61 1.98
CA ILE A 155 -11.94 16.42 2.83
C ILE A 155 -13.24 15.67 2.65
N VAL A 156 -13.18 14.46 2.11
CA VAL A 156 -14.31 13.52 2.09
C VAL A 156 -14.18 12.60 3.30
N THR A 157 -15.07 12.78 4.28
CA THR A 157 -14.95 12.10 5.57
C THR A 157 -15.21 10.60 5.47
N ASP A 158 -14.81 9.86 6.49
CA ASP A 158 -15.31 8.52 6.74
C ASP A 158 -16.61 8.55 7.58
N VAL A 159 -17.20 7.38 7.85
CA VAL A 159 -18.26 7.21 8.86
C VAL A 159 -17.73 7.28 10.30
N TYR A 160 -16.41 7.12 10.48
CA TYR A 160 -15.73 7.39 11.75
C TYR A 160 -15.71 8.88 12.09
N VAL A 161 -16.05 9.19 13.34
CA VAL A 161 -16.12 10.56 13.87
C VAL A 161 -15.08 10.76 14.97
N SER A 162 -14.15 11.69 14.74
CA SER A 162 -13.18 12.14 15.74
C SER A 162 -12.58 13.52 15.40
N ASP A 163 -11.45 13.89 16.02
CA ASP A 163 -10.75 15.15 15.74
C ASP A 163 -9.90 15.13 14.46
N TYR A 164 -9.79 14.01 13.74
CA TYR A 164 -8.86 13.91 12.61
C TYR A 164 -9.06 14.99 11.55
N VAL A 165 -10.31 15.36 11.22
CA VAL A 165 -10.62 16.43 10.25
C VAL A 165 -10.05 17.77 10.70
N LYS A 166 -10.26 18.12 11.97
CA LYS A 166 -9.74 19.36 12.58
C LYS A 166 -8.21 19.35 12.60
N ASN A 167 -7.62 18.24 13.03
CA ASN A 167 -6.17 18.11 13.15
C ASN A 167 -5.48 18.14 11.78
N LEU A 168 -6.07 17.51 10.76
CA LEU A 168 -5.59 17.58 9.39
C LEU A 168 -5.67 19.02 8.85
N ALA A 169 -6.81 19.70 9.03
CA ALA A 169 -6.96 21.09 8.60
C ALA A 169 -5.92 22.01 9.27
N GLN A 170 -5.62 21.80 10.56
CA GLN A 170 -4.55 22.50 11.27
C GLN A 170 -3.16 22.16 10.75
N THR A 171 -2.90 20.89 10.40
CA THR A 171 -1.62 20.44 9.85
C THR A 171 -1.38 21.01 8.45
N LEU A 172 -2.41 21.03 7.60
CA LEU A 172 -2.37 21.67 6.28
C LEU A 172 -2.06 23.17 6.41
N LYS A 173 -2.81 23.87 7.27
CA LYS A 173 -2.63 25.31 7.51
C LYS A 173 -1.24 25.64 8.06
N SER A 174 -0.78 24.91 9.08
CA SER A 174 0.53 25.14 9.70
C SER A 174 1.70 24.77 8.79
N GLY A 175 1.50 23.80 7.89
CA GLY A 175 2.46 23.41 6.86
C GLY A 175 2.37 24.21 5.55
N GLY A 176 1.67 25.35 5.55
CA GLY A 176 1.68 26.28 4.43
C GLY A 176 0.81 25.87 3.23
N TYR A 177 -0.16 24.97 3.39
CA TYR A 177 -1.19 24.76 2.36
C TYR A 177 -2.01 26.05 2.18
N PRO A 178 -2.11 26.62 0.96
CA PRO A 178 -2.55 28.01 0.81
C PRO A 178 -4.04 28.18 0.53
N TYR A 179 -4.82 27.09 0.39
CA TYR A 179 -6.25 27.16 0.04
C TYR A 179 -7.16 26.81 1.21
N PRO A 180 -8.43 27.26 1.18
CA PRO A 180 -9.43 26.85 2.17
C PRO A 180 -9.65 25.34 2.14
N VAL A 181 -10.04 24.79 3.30
CA VAL A 181 -10.40 23.39 3.49
C VAL A 181 -11.90 23.29 3.64
N TRP A 182 -12.53 22.55 2.73
CA TRP A 182 -13.95 22.20 2.75
C TRP A 182 -14.08 20.75 3.24
N THR A 183 -15.24 20.42 3.81
CA THR A 183 -15.49 19.07 4.31
C THR A 183 -16.81 18.57 3.77
N PHE A 184 -16.81 17.41 3.11
CA PHE A 184 -18.02 16.71 2.73
C PHE A 184 -18.37 15.66 3.78
N VAL A 185 -19.52 15.85 4.43
CA VAL A 185 -20.05 14.98 5.48
C VAL A 185 -21.28 14.28 4.95
N PHE A 186 -21.34 12.96 5.07
CA PHE A 186 -22.43 12.14 4.55
C PHE A 186 -22.91 11.10 5.58
N PRO A 187 -24.17 10.61 5.45
CA PRO A 187 -24.69 9.59 6.35
C PRO A 187 -24.19 8.18 5.97
N GLY A 188 -23.77 7.39 6.96
CA GLY A 188 -23.42 5.97 6.78
C GLY A 188 -24.62 5.08 6.45
N ALA A 189 -25.83 5.48 6.82
CA ALA A 189 -27.09 4.79 6.48
C ALA A 189 -27.51 4.92 5.00
N ARG A 190 -26.69 5.55 4.15
CA ARG A 190 -26.92 5.69 2.70
C ARG A 190 -25.87 4.89 1.95
N SER A 191 -26.25 4.29 0.81
CA SER A 191 -25.30 3.56 -0.05
C SER A 191 -24.14 4.44 -0.51
N ILE A 192 -22.99 3.81 -0.81
CA ILE A 192 -21.81 4.51 -1.33
C ILE A 192 -22.12 5.25 -2.64
N ARG A 193 -22.90 4.63 -3.56
CA ARG A 193 -23.26 5.25 -4.84
C ARG A 193 -24.18 6.45 -4.66
N ASP A 194 -25.17 6.37 -3.78
CA ASP A 194 -26.06 7.50 -3.51
C ASP A 194 -25.31 8.63 -2.79
N ASN A 195 -24.30 8.31 -1.98
CA ASN A 195 -23.38 9.31 -1.41
C ASN A 195 -22.52 9.99 -2.48
N ALA A 196 -22.09 9.26 -3.53
CA ALA A 196 -21.38 9.85 -4.67
C ALA A 196 -22.28 10.76 -5.52
N GLN A 197 -23.54 10.35 -5.74
CA GLN A 197 -24.55 11.22 -6.37
C GLN A 197 -24.82 12.47 -5.53
N PHE A 198 -24.88 12.32 -4.21
CA PHE A 198 -25.06 13.44 -3.30
C PHE A 198 -23.88 14.42 -3.34
N LEU A 199 -22.64 13.91 -3.39
CA LEU A 199 -21.46 14.73 -3.60
C LEU A 199 -21.56 15.52 -4.91
N ALA A 200 -21.92 14.87 -6.01
CA ALA A 200 -22.10 15.53 -7.31
C ALA A 200 -23.15 16.65 -7.24
N GLN A 201 -24.28 16.40 -6.56
CA GLN A 201 -25.34 17.40 -6.38
C GLN A 201 -24.89 18.62 -5.56
N GLU A 202 -24.13 18.40 -4.47
CA GLU A 202 -23.62 19.52 -3.68
C GLU A 202 -22.56 20.32 -4.46
N LEU A 203 -21.64 19.65 -5.17
CA LEU A 203 -20.66 20.31 -6.02
C LEU A 203 -21.33 21.11 -7.16
N HIS A 204 -22.39 20.57 -7.75
CA HIS A 204 -23.16 21.27 -8.78
C HIS A 204 -23.74 22.58 -8.26
N LYS A 205 -24.39 22.56 -7.08
CA LYS A 205 -24.92 23.78 -6.44
C LYS A 205 -23.81 24.79 -6.13
N LEU A 206 -22.64 24.31 -5.71
CA LEU A 206 -21.50 25.19 -5.46
C LEU A 206 -20.95 25.79 -6.75
N HIS A 207 -20.95 25.05 -7.87
CA HIS A 207 -20.61 25.61 -9.18
C HIS A 207 -21.62 26.64 -9.65
N GLU A 208 -22.92 26.42 -9.45
CA GLU A 208 -23.94 27.43 -9.73
C GLU A 208 -23.75 28.70 -8.88
N HIS A 209 -23.24 28.55 -7.66
CA HIS A 209 -23.08 29.65 -6.72
C HIS A 209 -21.76 30.43 -6.87
N TYR A 210 -20.62 29.74 -7.04
CA TYR A 210 -19.28 30.33 -7.08
C TYR A 210 -18.63 30.29 -8.47
N GLY A 211 -19.21 29.59 -9.44
CA GLY A 211 -18.60 29.35 -10.75
C GLY A 211 -17.58 28.20 -10.72
N ASN A 212 -16.61 28.24 -11.63
CA ASN A 212 -15.64 27.15 -11.80
C ASN A 212 -14.56 27.20 -10.70
N PHE A 213 -14.31 26.06 -10.07
CA PHE A 213 -13.22 25.86 -9.10
C PHE A 213 -12.57 24.49 -9.30
N ARG A 214 -11.38 24.31 -8.71
CA ARG A 214 -10.66 23.01 -8.66
C ARG A 214 -10.36 22.59 -7.23
N LEU A 215 -10.56 21.32 -6.94
CA LEU A 215 -10.47 20.73 -5.60
C LEU A 215 -9.30 19.76 -5.51
N ASP A 216 -8.36 20.01 -4.59
CA ASP A 216 -7.44 18.97 -4.13
C ASP A 216 -8.21 18.01 -3.21
N ILE A 217 -8.03 16.70 -3.33
CA ILE A 217 -8.88 15.73 -2.64
C ILE A 217 -8.11 14.94 -1.59
N VAL A 218 -8.68 14.87 -0.38
CA VAL A 218 -8.27 13.94 0.68
C VAL A 218 -9.50 13.17 1.14
N SER A 219 -9.46 11.85 1.09
CA SER A 219 -10.58 11.00 1.50
C SER A 219 -10.18 9.99 2.55
N PHE A 220 -11.08 9.69 3.49
CA PHE A 220 -10.84 8.73 4.57
C PHE A 220 -11.82 7.56 4.48
N GLY A 221 -11.34 6.33 4.68
CA GLY A 221 -12.18 5.14 4.75
C GLY A 221 -13.17 5.02 3.60
N ILE A 222 -14.47 4.92 3.92
CA ILE A 222 -15.58 4.85 2.96
C ILE A 222 -15.66 6.10 2.07
N GLY A 223 -15.22 7.26 2.57
CA GLY A 223 -15.12 8.48 1.79
C GLY A 223 -14.27 8.30 0.51
N GLY A 224 -13.23 7.47 0.56
CA GLY A 224 -12.43 7.18 -0.64
C GLY A 224 -13.20 6.40 -1.70
N LEU A 225 -14.11 5.49 -1.32
CA LEU A 225 -15.00 4.82 -2.26
C LEU A 225 -16.02 5.78 -2.87
N VAL A 226 -16.55 6.72 -2.07
CA VAL A 226 -17.45 7.79 -2.57
C VAL A 226 -16.72 8.65 -3.61
N THR A 227 -15.51 9.11 -3.28
CA THR A 227 -14.63 9.86 -4.19
C THR A 227 -14.35 9.09 -5.47
N HIS A 228 -14.02 7.80 -5.36
CA HIS A 228 -13.74 6.95 -6.52
C HIS A 228 -14.98 6.78 -7.41
N CYS A 229 -16.16 6.56 -6.82
CA CYS A 229 -17.41 6.48 -7.57
C CYS A 229 -17.72 7.78 -8.30
N TYR A 230 -17.51 8.92 -7.65
CA TYR A 230 -17.72 10.22 -8.25
C TYR A 230 -16.80 10.48 -9.45
N VAL A 231 -15.48 10.32 -9.28
CA VAL A 231 -14.49 10.63 -10.33
C VAL A 231 -14.50 9.63 -11.49
N SER A 232 -14.92 8.38 -11.23
CA SER A 232 -14.93 7.32 -12.24
C SER A 232 -16.22 7.27 -13.06
N ASP A 233 -17.29 7.91 -12.59
CA ASP A 233 -18.56 7.95 -13.32
C ASP A 233 -18.69 9.25 -14.12
N THR A 234 -18.54 9.14 -15.45
CA THR A 234 -18.66 10.29 -16.36
C THR A 234 -20.03 10.99 -16.35
N ALA A 235 -21.08 10.34 -15.84
CA ALA A 235 -22.39 10.97 -15.65
C ALA A 235 -22.43 11.85 -14.39
N LEU A 236 -21.50 11.64 -13.44
CA LEU A 236 -21.41 12.41 -12.20
C LEU A 236 -20.27 13.44 -12.25
N TYR A 237 -19.11 13.06 -12.79
CA TYR A 237 -17.87 13.83 -12.65
C TYR A 237 -17.92 15.17 -13.41
N GLN A 238 -17.80 16.27 -12.67
CA GLN A 238 -17.90 17.63 -13.22
C GLN A 238 -16.56 18.24 -13.63
N ARG A 239 -15.46 17.46 -13.60
CA ARG A 239 -14.09 17.95 -13.88
C ARG A 239 -13.65 19.06 -12.92
N ASP A 240 -14.02 18.91 -11.66
CA ASP A 240 -13.74 19.85 -10.58
C ASP A 240 -12.62 19.39 -9.66
N PHE A 241 -12.07 18.18 -9.85
CA PHE A 241 -10.92 17.70 -9.08
C PHE A 241 -9.60 18.09 -9.73
N SER A 242 -8.67 18.61 -8.95
CA SER A 242 -7.27 18.82 -9.35
C SER A 242 -6.58 17.47 -9.64
N SER A 243 -5.29 17.51 -9.95
CA SER A 243 -4.50 16.29 -10.09
C SER A 243 -4.33 15.52 -8.78
N ALA A 244 -4.48 16.11 -7.60
CA ALA A 244 -4.18 15.43 -6.33
C ALA A 244 -5.40 14.68 -5.76
N ILE A 245 -5.30 13.36 -5.65
CA ILE A 245 -6.26 12.52 -4.93
C ILE A 245 -5.52 11.64 -3.92
N ILE A 246 -5.70 11.92 -2.63
CA ILE A 246 -5.09 11.16 -1.53
C ILE A 246 -6.17 10.41 -0.77
N THR A 247 -5.98 9.11 -0.55
CA THR A 247 -6.92 8.31 0.24
C THR A 247 -6.23 7.65 1.42
N VAL A 248 -6.97 7.45 2.52
CA VAL A 248 -6.43 6.91 3.77
C VAL A 248 -7.29 5.73 4.23
N GLY A 249 -6.71 4.53 4.30
CA GLY A 249 -7.39 3.32 4.78
C GLY A 249 -8.65 2.93 3.97
N THR A 250 -8.69 3.24 2.67
CA THR A 250 -9.91 3.02 1.87
C THR A 250 -10.00 1.57 1.36
N PRO A 251 -11.14 0.86 1.57
CA PRO A 251 -11.33 -0.52 1.12
C PRO A 251 -11.77 -0.60 -0.36
N PHE A 252 -10.91 -0.23 -1.30
CA PHE A 252 -11.23 -0.24 -2.74
C PHE A 252 -11.59 -1.63 -3.28
N PHE A 253 -11.02 -2.69 -2.71
CA PHE A 253 -11.37 -4.08 -3.03
C PHE A 253 -12.13 -4.79 -1.90
N GLY A 254 -12.84 -3.99 -1.09
CA GLY A 254 -13.70 -4.47 -0.02
C GLY A 254 -12.94 -4.88 1.24
N SER A 255 -13.71 -5.39 2.20
CA SER A 255 -13.20 -5.93 3.46
C SER A 255 -14.02 -7.16 3.85
N ALA A 256 -13.35 -8.20 4.32
CA ALA A 256 -13.99 -9.38 4.87
C ALA A 256 -14.86 -9.05 6.10
N PHE A 257 -14.56 -7.95 6.80
CA PHE A 257 -15.26 -7.49 8.01
C PHE A 257 -16.56 -6.73 7.73
N ALA A 258 -16.95 -6.61 6.46
CA ALA A 258 -18.32 -6.24 6.10
C ALA A 258 -19.31 -7.43 6.22
N ASP A 259 -18.81 -8.67 6.35
CA ASP A 259 -19.63 -9.85 6.62
C ASP A 259 -19.66 -10.19 8.12
N MET A 260 -20.86 -10.26 8.70
CA MET A 260 -21.05 -10.58 10.11
C MET A 260 -20.46 -11.93 10.53
N LYS A 261 -20.42 -12.95 9.65
CA LYS A 261 -19.88 -14.27 10.01
C LYS A 261 -18.36 -14.23 10.11
N ASN A 262 -17.70 -13.46 9.25
CA ASN A 262 -16.27 -13.21 9.33
C ASN A 262 -15.93 -12.38 10.57
N SER A 263 -16.68 -11.29 10.82
CA SER A 263 -16.50 -10.44 12.00
C SER A 263 -16.63 -11.21 13.32
N ARG A 264 -17.44 -12.26 13.40
CA ARG A 264 -17.52 -13.13 14.58
C ARG A 264 -16.29 -13.99 14.84
N LYS A 265 -15.52 -14.31 13.78
CA LYS A 265 -14.33 -15.17 13.85
C LYS A 265 -13.04 -14.37 14.00
N ALA A 266 -13.05 -13.11 13.56
CA ALA A 266 -11.93 -12.21 13.68
C ALA A 266 -11.68 -11.79 15.14
N SER A 267 -10.46 -11.38 15.45
CA SER A 267 -10.08 -10.85 16.76
C SER A 267 -9.84 -9.34 16.74
N SER A 268 -9.69 -8.73 15.57
CA SER A 268 -9.50 -7.28 15.43
C SER A 268 -10.55 -6.52 16.25
N PRO A 269 -10.16 -5.47 17.00
CA PRO A 269 -11.11 -4.62 17.71
C PRO A 269 -12.04 -3.84 16.78
N TYR A 270 -11.69 -3.73 15.48
CA TYR A 270 -12.44 -2.97 14.48
C TYR A 270 -13.37 -3.85 13.63
N ARG A 271 -13.40 -5.16 13.85
CA ARG A 271 -14.09 -6.15 12.99
C ARG A 271 -15.60 -5.93 12.78
N VAL A 272 -16.24 -5.10 13.59
CA VAL A 272 -17.68 -4.77 13.50
C VAL A 272 -17.95 -3.36 12.96
N PHE A 273 -16.90 -2.58 12.68
CA PHE A 273 -16.96 -1.19 12.26
C PHE A 273 -17.92 -0.96 11.09
N TYR A 274 -17.82 -1.77 10.04
CA TYR A 274 -18.66 -1.61 8.84
C TYR A 274 -20.10 -2.03 9.09
N ILE A 275 -20.32 -3.07 9.89
CA ILE A 275 -21.66 -3.53 10.27
C ILE A 275 -22.40 -2.41 11.00
N ASP A 276 -21.74 -1.79 11.97
CA ASP A 276 -22.30 -0.71 12.77
C ASP A 276 -22.51 0.56 11.94
N GLY A 277 -21.47 0.99 11.21
CA GLY A 277 -21.45 2.28 10.52
C GLY A 277 -22.23 2.32 9.20
N LEU A 278 -22.44 1.19 8.55
CA LEU A 278 -23.12 1.11 7.25
C LEU A 278 -24.42 0.31 7.29
N GLY A 279 -24.65 -0.51 8.31
CA GLY A 279 -25.85 -1.34 8.44
C GLY A 279 -26.03 -2.23 7.21
N THR A 280 -27.16 -2.12 6.54
CA THR A 280 -27.45 -2.91 5.32
C THR A 280 -26.49 -2.62 4.16
N HIS A 281 -25.87 -1.44 4.15
CA HIS A 281 -24.90 -1.04 3.12
C HIS A 281 -23.48 -1.58 3.37
N ALA A 282 -23.23 -2.28 4.49
CA ALA A 282 -21.97 -3.01 4.66
C ALA A 282 -21.78 -4.06 3.55
N ASN A 283 -22.87 -4.64 3.03
CA ASN A 283 -22.85 -5.59 1.92
C ASN A 283 -22.28 -4.98 0.63
N ASP A 284 -22.36 -3.66 0.46
CA ASP A 284 -21.86 -2.95 -0.74
C ASP A 284 -20.31 -3.00 -0.81
N ILE A 285 -19.63 -3.32 0.29
CA ILE A 285 -18.16 -3.39 0.35
C ILE A 285 -17.64 -4.79 0.65
N LEU A 286 -18.48 -5.82 0.49
CA LEU A 286 -18.01 -7.19 0.41
C LEU A 286 -17.11 -7.34 -0.83
N PRO A 287 -15.99 -8.10 -0.76
CA PRO A 287 -15.09 -8.29 -1.89
C PRO A 287 -15.78 -8.78 -3.17
N GLU A 288 -16.84 -9.57 -3.03
CA GLU A 288 -17.66 -10.13 -4.11
C GLU A 288 -18.84 -9.25 -4.56
N SER A 289 -19.04 -8.08 -3.94
CA SER A 289 -20.16 -7.20 -4.26
C SER A 289 -20.07 -6.59 -5.65
N GLU A 290 -21.22 -6.20 -6.21
CA GLU A 290 -21.29 -5.54 -7.52
C GLU A 290 -20.52 -4.21 -7.55
N LEU A 291 -20.52 -3.47 -6.43
CA LEU A 291 -19.77 -2.22 -6.32
C LEU A 291 -18.26 -2.47 -6.42
N ILE A 292 -17.72 -3.42 -5.66
CA ILE A 292 -16.29 -3.74 -5.67
C ILE A 292 -15.85 -4.32 -7.02
N ALA A 293 -16.68 -5.17 -7.63
CA ALA A 293 -16.46 -5.64 -8.99
C ALA A 293 -16.38 -4.46 -9.98
N TRP A 294 -17.29 -3.50 -9.88
CA TRP A 294 -17.27 -2.29 -10.70
C TRP A 294 -16.02 -1.44 -10.46
N VAL A 295 -15.67 -1.13 -9.20
CA VAL A 295 -14.43 -0.38 -8.84
C VAL A 295 -13.20 -1.04 -9.47
N SER A 296 -13.14 -2.37 -9.45
CA SER A 296 -12.03 -3.13 -10.04
C SER A 296 -11.90 -2.99 -11.56
N THR A 297 -12.99 -2.69 -12.27
CA THR A 297 -12.97 -2.40 -13.72
C THR A 297 -12.55 -0.96 -14.04
N GLN A 298 -12.77 -0.04 -13.11
CA GLN A 298 -12.50 1.39 -13.29
C GLN A 298 -11.08 1.79 -12.92
N LYS A 299 -10.23 0.83 -12.52
CA LYS A 299 -8.81 1.06 -12.19
C LYS A 299 -8.07 1.91 -13.23
N GLY A 300 -8.43 1.78 -14.52
CA GLY A 300 -7.88 2.57 -15.61
C GLY A 300 -7.91 4.08 -15.33
N ILE A 301 -9.04 4.63 -14.85
CA ILE A 301 -9.22 6.07 -14.66
C ILE A 301 -8.21 6.67 -13.67
N ILE A 302 -7.70 5.85 -12.74
CA ILE A 302 -6.72 6.24 -11.72
C ILE A 302 -5.29 5.77 -12.09
N ARG A 303 -5.14 4.91 -13.11
CA ARG A 303 -3.86 4.26 -13.50
C ARG A 303 -3.11 4.90 -14.67
N GLY A 304 -3.47 6.08 -15.17
CA GLY A 304 -2.67 6.76 -16.21
C GLY A 304 -3.40 7.71 -17.16
N TYR A 305 -2.82 7.83 -18.37
CA TYR A 305 -3.15 8.73 -19.50
C TYR A 305 -4.54 8.48 -20.13
N TYR A 306 -5.61 8.48 -19.35
CA TYR A 306 -6.92 7.98 -19.80
C TYR A 306 -7.93 9.06 -20.16
N PHE A 307 -7.73 10.28 -19.71
CA PHE A 307 -8.50 11.40 -20.24
C PHE A 307 -7.90 11.82 -21.58
N ASP A 308 -8.76 12.02 -22.58
CA ASP A 308 -8.37 12.58 -23.88
C ASP A 308 -7.63 13.92 -23.71
N ASP A 309 -8.01 14.66 -22.66
CA ASP A 309 -7.28 15.82 -22.20
C ASP A 309 -6.22 15.42 -21.16
N ILE A 310 -4.96 15.63 -21.51
CA ILE A 310 -3.81 15.28 -20.68
C ILE A 310 -3.81 16.05 -19.34
N GLU A 311 -4.43 17.22 -19.29
CA GLU A 311 -4.56 18.06 -18.09
C GLU A 311 -5.58 17.49 -17.07
N GLU A 312 -6.43 16.55 -17.49
CA GLU A 312 -7.38 15.86 -16.61
C GLU A 312 -6.79 14.63 -15.90
N ASN A 313 -5.53 14.28 -16.16
CA ASN A 313 -4.89 13.18 -15.46
C ASN A 313 -4.77 13.44 -13.95
N LYS A 314 -4.78 12.36 -13.17
CA LYS A 314 -4.74 12.40 -11.71
C LYS A 314 -3.47 11.70 -11.23
N ASN A 315 -2.89 12.24 -10.16
CA ASN A 315 -1.92 11.57 -9.32
C ASN A 315 -2.66 11.06 -8.08
N PHE A 316 -2.43 9.80 -7.76
CA PHE A 316 -3.15 9.10 -6.73
C PHE A 316 -2.17 8.50 -5.73
N ALA A 317 -2.44 8.64 -4.44
CA ALA A 317 -1.71 7.95 -3.38
C ALA A 317 -2.67 7.36 -2.36
N SER A 318 -2.55 6.05 -2.13
CA SER A 318 -3.25 5.33 -1.08
C SER A 318 -2.35 5.19 0.15
N LEU A 319 -2.66 5.91 1.23
CA LEU A 319 -1.98 5.75 2.50
C LEU A 319 -2.65 4.60 3.27
N SER A 320 -1.94 3.48 3.35
CA SER A 320 -2.39 2.24 3.98
C SER A 320 -1.64 1.96 5.29
N GLY A 321 -2.26 1.17 6.16
CA GLY A 321 -1.67 0.72 7.42
C GLY A 321 -1.33 -0.76 7.37
N ARG A 322 -0.29 -1.13 8.12
CA ARG A 322 0.11 -2.50 8.38
C ARG A 322 0.46 -2.65 9.86
N TYR A 323 -0.48 -3.21 10.61
CA TYR A 323 -0.32 -3.51 12.03
C TYR A 323 -0.83 -4.91 12.31
N ARG A 324 -0.01 -5.71 12.99
CA ARG A 324 -0.30 -7.13 13.19
C ARG A 324 -1.28 -7.32 14.35
N PHE A 325 -2.41 -7.95 14.05
CA PHE A 325 -3.38 -8.42 15.03
C PHE A 325 -3.35 -9.95 15.13
N ASP A 326 -3.88 -10.48 16.23
CA ASP A 326 -4.03 -11.91 16.42
C ASP A 326 -5.20 -12.41 15.57
N GLY A 327 -4.95 -12.95 14.38
CA GLY A 327 -6.03 -13.44 13.53
C GLY A 327 -5.56 -13.95 12.18
N GLU A 328 -6.47 -14.61 11.46
CA GLU A 328 -6.17 -15.27 10.18
C GLU A 328 -6.61 -14.45 8.97
N PHE A 329 -7.38 -13.37 9.18
CA PHE A 329 -7.85 -12.54 8.07
C PHE A 329 -6.73 -11.65 7.53
N ALA A 330 -6.82 -11.27 6.25
CA ALA A 330 -5.83 -10.42 5.61
C ALA A 330 -5.79 -9.03 6.26
N GLU A 331 -6.95 -8.52 6.70
CA GLU A 331 -7.10 -7.29 7.47
C GLU A 331 -6.27 -7.30 8.76
N GLU A 332 -6.03 -8.47 9.36
CA GLU A 332 -5.31 -8.65 10.64
C GLU A 332 -3.83 -8.98 10.45
N SER A 333 -3.53 -9.80 9.45
CA SER A 333 -2.19 -10.34 9.20
C SER A 333 -1.34 -9.46 8.28
N ASP A 334 -1.97 -8.80 7.31
CA ASP A 334 -1.36 -7.90 6.32
C ASP A 334 -2.28 -6.70 6.02
N GLY A 335 -2.73 -6.04 7.08
CA GLY A 335 -3.67 -4.92 7.02
C GLY A 335 -3.58 -4.02 8.23
N ASP A 336 -4.52 -3.09 8.33
CA ASP A 336 -4.61 -2.11 9.42
C ASP A 336 -5.60 -2.53 10.54
N GLY A 337 -6.07 -3.77 10.51
CA GLY A 337 -7.10 -4.30 11.41
C GLY A 337 -8.52 -4.10 10.90
N LEU A 338 -8.74 -3.39 9.80
CA LEU A 338 -10.07 -3.24 9.19
C LEU A 338 -10.04 -3.45 7.66
N VAL A 339 -8.93 -3.09 7.03
CA VAL A 339 -8.70 -3.19 5.59
C VAL A 339 -7.33 -3.82 5.36
N SER A 340 -7.27 -4.80 4.45
CA SER A 340 -5.99 -5.39 4.04
C SER A 340 -5.19 -4.42 3.15
N VAL A 341 -3.86 -4.47 3.21
CA VAL A 341 -3.00 -3.63 2.35
C VAL A 341 -3.38 -3.79 0.87
N PRO A 342 -3.52 -5.01 0.30
CA PRO A 342 -3.91 -5.17 -1.10
C PRO A 342 -5.25 -4.53 -1.45
N ALA A 343 -6.21 -4.51 -0.52
CA ALA A 343 -7.52 -3.91 -0.74
C ALA A 343 -7.48 -2.38 -0.88
N THR A 344 -6.38 -1.74 -0.47
CA THR A 344 -6.17 -0.29 -0.59
C THR A 344 -5.46 0.14 -1.88
N MET A 345 -4.87 -0.78 -2.65
CA MET A 345 -3.92 -0.45 -3.72
C MET A 345 -4.61 -0.25 -5.09
N LEU A 346 -4.75 1.00 -5.53
CA LEU A 346 -5.33 1.31 -6.84
C LEU A 346 -4.30 1.46 -7.95
N THR A 347 -3.07 1.90 -7.64
CA THR A 347 -2.00 2.10 -8.61
C THR A 347 -0.96 0.97 -8.55
N PRO A 348 -0.09 0.83 -9.57
CA PRO A 348 1.04 -0.09 -9.51
C PRO A 348 2.15 0.33 -8.53
N ILE A 349 2.19 1.62 -8.17
CA ILE A 349 3.18 2.20 -7.26
C ILE A 349 2.41 2.96 -6.18
N GLU A 350 2.33 2.35 -5.01
CA GLU A 350 1.66 2.93 -3.85
C GLU A 350 2.69 3.29 -2.78
N PRO A 351 2.40 4.28 -1.93
CA PRO A 351 3.17 4.53 -0.72
C PRO A 351 3.32 3.25 0.10
N VAL A 352 4.51 3.03 0.65
CA VAL A 352 4.77 1.91 1.55
C VAL A 352 3.77 1.98 2.73
N PRO A 353 3.20 0.85 3.20
CA PRO A 353 2.27 0.87 4.32
C PRO A 353 2.92 1.40 5.60
N PHE A 354 2.21 2.26 6.32
CA PHE A 354 2.64 2.78 7.61
C PHE A 354 2.41 1.73 8.71
N HIS A 355 3.28 1.70 9.73
CA HIS A 355 3.11 0.79 10.86
C HIS A 355 2.08 1.31 11.87
N PHE A 356 0.84 1.46 11.42
CA PHE A 356 -0.30 1.94 12.18
C PHE A 356 -1.52 1.06 11.91
N ASP A 357 -2.38 0.96 12.92
CA ASP A 357 -3.72 0.42 12.74
C ASP A 357 -4.66 1.46 12.12
N HIS A 358 -5.88 1.03 11.81
CA HIS A 358 -6.84 1.82 11.05
C HIS A 358 -7.16 3.18 11.71
N ILE A 359 -7.32 3.21 13.02
CA ILE A 359 -7.64 4.45 13.75
C ILE A 359 -6.40 5.34 13.85
N ALA A 360 -5.22 4.77 14.08
CA ALA A 360 -3.97 5.53 14.09
C ALA A 360 -3.65 6.13 12.72
N LEU A 361 -4.04 5.51 11.60
CA LEU A 361 -3.93 6.14 10.27
C LEU A 361 -4.69 7.47 10.21
N PHE A 362 -5.85 7.55 10.87
CA PHE A 362 -6.66 8.75 10.85
C PHE A 362 -6.15 9.78 11.87
N GLU A 363 -5.66 9.35 13.02
CA GLU A 363 -5.35 10.24 14.14
C GLU A 363 -3.88 10.69 14.23
N ASN A 364 -2.96 9.99 13.57
CA ASN A 364 -1.54 10.25 13.76
C ASN A 364 -1.06 11.47 12.94
N MET A 365 -0.39 12.41 13.62
CA MET A 365 0.10 13.65 12.99
C MET A 365 1.14 13.40 11.89
N SER A 366 1.89 12.28 11.95
CA SER A 366 2.81 11.91 10.87
C SER A 366 2.08 11.56 9.57
N ILE A 367 0.89 10.97 9.66
CA ILE A 367 0.04 10.71 8.49
C ILE A 367 -0.53 12.03 7.96
N HIS A 368 -0.95 12.95 8.83
CA HIS A 368 -1.41 14.27 8.39
C HIS A 368 -0.30 15.07 7.70
N ALA A 369 0.95 14.96 8.18
CA ALA A 369 2.10 15.53 7.51
C ALA A 369 2.34 14.88 6.13
N ALA A 370 2.27 13.55 6.03
CA ALA A 370 2.37 12.85 4.76
C ALA A 370 1.28 13.27 3.77
N ILE A 371 0.01 13.36 4.21
CA ILE A 371 -1.11 13.86 3.39
C ILE A 371 -0.81 15.25 2.86
N ARG A 372 -0.37 16.18 3.72
CA ARG A 372 -0.01 17.54 3.31
C ARG A 372 1.06 17.50 2.21
N ASP A 373 2.12 16.74 2.41
CA ASP A 373 3.26 16.70 1.50
C ASP A 373 2.87 16.09 0.15
N PHE A 374 2.08 15.01 0.16
CA PHE A 374 1.51 14.41 -1.05
C PHE A 374 0.58 15.38 -1.79
N VAL A 375 -0.36 16.03 -1.10
CA VAL A 375 -1.26 17.01 -1.74
C VAL A 375 -0.45 18.15 -2.37
N GLN A 376 0.53 18.71 -1.65
CA GLN A 376 1.36 19.81 -2.15
C GLN A 376 2.18 19.40 -3.37
N LEU A 377 2.68 18.17 -3.40
CA LEU A 377 3.42 17.64 -4.54
C LEU A 377 2.49 17.33 -5.72
N TYR A 378 1.45 16.53 -5.51
CA TYR A 378 0.60 15.99 -6.57
C TYR A 378 -0.29 17.02 -7.25
N ARG A 379 -0.60 18.14 -6.59
CA ARG A 379 -1.31 19.26 -7.23
C ARG A 379 -0.44 20.08 -8.19
N SER A 380 0.89 19.89 -8.14
CA SER A 380 1.84 20.73 -8.87
C SER A 380 2.19 20.19 -10.26
N PHE A 381 1.90 18.92 -10.52
CA PHE A 381 2.19 18.28 -11.80
C PHE A 381 1.27 17.07 -12.04
N THR A 382 1.28 16.55 -13.27
CA THR A 382 0.93 15.16 -13.56
C THR A 382 2.06 14.59 -14.40
N TRP A 383 2.36 13.31 -14.24
CA TRP A 383 3.39 12.64 -15.03
C TRP A 383 3.19 12.87 -16.55
N PRO A 384 1.99 12.65 -17.12
CA PRO A 384 1.71 12.94 -18.52
C PRO A 384 2.08 14.35 -18.99
N VAL A 385 1.65 15.38 -18.26
CA VAL A 385 1.90 16.78 -18.62
C VAL A 385 3.39 17.09 -18.52
N LEU A 386 4.05 16.62 -17.46
CA LEU A 386 5.48 16.82 -17.25
C LEU A 386 6.30 16.20 -18.39
N PHE A 387 6.03 14.95 -18.76
CA PHE A 387 6.70 14.29 -19.88
C PHE A 387 6.49 15.05 -21.19
N SER A 388 5.24 15.44 -21.49
CA SER A 388 4.93 16.20 -22.70
C SER A 388 5.71 17.52 -22.77
N LYS A 389 5.82 18.25 -21.67
CA LYS A 389 6.59 19.51 -21.64
C LYS A 389 8.08 19.28 -21.84
N VAL A 390 8.66 18.27 -21.21
CA VAL A 390 10.10 17.95 -21.37
C VAL A 390 10.40 17.50 -22.80
N TRP A 391 9.64 16.55 -23.34
CA TRP A 391 9.93 15.99 -24.67
C TRP A 391 9.71 16.99 -25.80
N ASN A 392 8.88 18.01 -25.59
CA ASN A 392 8.69 19.12 -26.53
C ASN A 392 9.59 20.34 -26.23
N GLY A 393 10.60 20.19 -25.37
CA GLY A 393 11.59 21.24 -25.06
C GLY A 393 11.05 22.45 -24.29
N LYS A 394 9.85 22.36 -23.69
CA LYS A 394 9.26 23.42 -22.85
C LYS A 394 9.84 23.44 -21.43
N GLU A 395 10.33 22.30 -20.96
CA GLU A 395 11.00 22.14 -19.66
C GLU A 395 12.29 21.32 -19.83
N SER A 396 13.21 21.43 -18.85
CA SER A 396 14.48 20.70 -18.85
C SER A 396 14.26 19.21 -18.60
N LEU A 397 15.12 18.34 -19.16
CA LEU A 397 15.15 16.91 -18.80
C LEU A 397 15.33 16.72 -17.28
N SER A 398 16.03 17.65 -16.61
CA SER A 398 16.29 17.53 -15.18
C SER A 398 15.03 17.57 -14.31
N THR A 399 13.94 18.15 -14.80
CA THR A 399 12.69 18.31 -14.04
C THR A 399 12.01 16.96 -13.75
N ILE A 400 12.17 15.96 -14.62
CA ILE A 400 11.64 14.60 -14.40
C ILE A 400 12.25 13.95 -13.16
N PRO A 401 13.58 13.71 -13.09
CA PRO A 401 14.18 13.09 -11.91
C PRO A 401 14.12 13.96 -10.66
N GLU A 402 14.07 15.28 -10.76
CA GLU A 402 13.83 16.18 -9.60
C GLU A 402 12.42 16.00 -9.02
N THR A 403 11.42 15.80 -9.87
CA THR A 403 10.04 15.52 -9.45
C THR A 403 9.93 14.11 -8.89
N TRP A 404 10.53 13.13 -9.57
CA TRP A 404 10.62 11.75 -9.09
C TRP A 404 11.29 11.67 -7.71
N GLU A 405 12.38 12.39 -7.47
CA GLU A 405 13.05 12.37 -6.15
C GLU A 405 12.09 12.77 -5.03
N LYS A 406 11.30 13.83 -5.23
CA LYS A 406 10.32 14.30 -4.25
C LYS A 406 9.25 13.24 -4.01
N GLU A 407 8.72 12.66 -5.09
CA GLU A 407 7.68 11.63 -5.01
C GLU A 407 8.20 10.33 -4.36
N ALA A 408 9.35 9.83 -4.79
CA ALA A 408 9.98 8.63 -4.26
C ALA A 408 10.24 8.74 -2.76
N ARG A 409 10.68 9.92 -2.29
CA ARG A 409 10.87 10.17 -0.84
C ARG A 409 9.57 10.08 -0.05
N LEU A 410 8.43 10.49 -0.63
CA LEU A 410 7.13 10.36 0.01
C LEU A 410 6.58 8.93 -0.06
N ILE A 411 6.75 8.25 -1.20
CA ILE A 411 6.30 6.88 -1.40
C ILE A 411 7.03 5.93 -0.45
N TYR A 412 8.35 5.95 -0.44
CA TYR A 412 9.13 5.05 0.42
C TYR A 412 9.14 5.50 1.88
N HIS A 413 9.13 6.82 2.13
CA HIS A 413 9.21 7.47 3.46
C HIS A 413 10.27 6.86 4.40
N ARG A 414 11.28 6.21 3.82
CA ARG A 414 12.37 5.49 4.47
C ARG A 414 13.66 5.83 3.71
N PRO A 415 14.62 6.51 4.34
CA PRO A 415 15.88 6.87 3.67
C PRO A 415 16.64 5.67 3.13
N ALA A 416 16.69 4.56 3.87
CA ALA A 416 17.40 3.34 3.47
C ALA A 416 16.86 2.74 2.16
N ASP A 417 15.54 2.76 1.95
CA ASP A 417 14.90 2.28 0.73
C ASP A 417 15.28 3.13 -0.49
N PHE A 418 15.20 4.46 -0.33
CA PHE A 418 15.60 5.40 -1.36
C PHE A 418 17.08 5.28 -1.71
N ASP A 419 17.94 5.20 -0.70
CA ASP A 419 19.39 5.13 -0.90
C ASP A 419 19.80 3.80 -1.54
N ALA A 420 19.20 2.67 -1.14
CA ALA A 420 19.43 1.37 -1.76
C ALA A 420 18.98 1.34 -3.23
N LEU A 421 17.85 1.97 -3.57
CA LEU A 421 17.36 2.08 -4.94
C LEU A 421 18.29 2.92 -5.83
N VAL A 422 18.73 4.07 -5.32
CA VAL A 422 19.66 4.95 -6.03
C VAL A 422 21.00 4.23 -6.23
N GLU A 423 21.50 3.55 -5.20
CA GLU A 423 22.79 2.86 -5.30
C GLU A 423 22.73 1.66 -6.26
N PHE A 424 21.62 0.90 -6.26
CA PHE A 424 21.36 -0.11 -7.29
C PHE A 424 21.50 0.44 -8.71
N ASN A 425 20.92 1.60 -8.97
CA ASN A 425 20.98 2.23 -10.29
C ASN A 425 22.37 2.76 -10.64
N ARG A 426 23.13 3.26 -9.66
CA ARG A 426 24.54 3.66 -9.86
C ARG A 426 25.38 2.48 -10.30
N ASN A 427 25.19 1.37 -9.62
CA ASN A 427 25.88 0.12 -9.84
C ASN A 427 25.53 -0.52 -11.20
N MET A 428 24.26 -0.45 -11.59
CA MET A 428 23.82 -0.79 -12.95
C MET A 428 24.46 0.12 -14.01
N LEU A 429 24.43 1.44 -13.82
CA LEU A 429 25.04 2.39 -14.75
C LEU A 429 26.55 2.16 -14.88
N ASN A 430 27.26 1.92 -13.78
CA ASN A 430 28.70 1.65 -13.77
C ASN A 430 29.05 0.32 -14.44
N SER A 431 28.12 -0.63 -14.51
CA SER A 431 28.30 -1.89 -15.23
C SER A 431 28.17 -1.74 -16.75
N ALA A 432 27.51 -0.68 -17.24
CA ALA A 432 27.33 -0.48 -18.68
C ALA A 432 28.65 -0.10 -19.38
N PRO A 433 28.95 -0.62 -20.59
CA PRO A 433 30.10 -0.19 -21.38
C PRO A 433 30.12 1.32 -21.65
N GLU A 434 31.29 1.86 -21.98
CA GLU A 434 31.43 3.27 -22.36
C GLU A 434 30.54 3.60 -23.57
N ASN A 435 29.85 4.74 -23.52
CA ASN A 435 28.92 5.20 -24.55
C ASN A 435 27.80 4.19 -24.88
N ALA A 436 27.39 3.34 -23.95
CA ALA A 436 26.31 2.39 -24.18
C ALA A 436 24.92 3.04 -24.35
N ILE A 437 23.98 2.26 -24.87
CA ILE A 437 22.54 2.45 -24.77
C ILE A 437 22.04 1.42 -23.76
N LEU A 438 21.59 1.87 -22.60
CA LEU A 438 21.05 1.03 -21.53
C LEU A 438 19.52 0.97 -21.66
N ILE A 439 19.01 -0.20 -22.02
CA ILE A 439 17.57 -0.47 -22.04
C ILE A 439 17.10 -0.77 -20.61
N THR A 440 16.15 0.01 -20.13
CA THR A 440 15.49 -0.13 -18.82
C THR A 440 14.01 -0.44 -19.01
N ASN A 441 13.28 -0.78 -17.95
CA ASN A 441 11.92 -1.30 -18.08
C ASN A 441 10.83 -0.42 -17.44
N GLY A 442 11.12 0.22 -16.31
CA GLY A 442 10.12 0.93 -15.52
C GLY A 442 10.70 2.01 -14.61
N ASP A 443 9.94 2.41 -13.61
CA ASP A 443 10.24 3.61 -12.84
C ASP A 443 11.50 3.42 -11.98
N ASN A 444 11.66 2.24 -11.37
CA ASN A 444 12.75 1.91 -10.43
C ASN A 444 14.12 1.67 -11.07
N ASP A 445 14.20 1.51 -12.39
CA ASP A 445 15.46 1.35 -13.12
C ASP A 445 15.71 2.48 -14.14
N THR A 446 14.77 3.42 -14.28
CA THR A 446 14.87 4.54 -15.22
C THR A 446 15.06 5.86 -14.50
N TYR A 447 14.16 6.23 -13.59
CA TYR A 447 14.18 7.55 -12.97
C TYR A 447 15.33 7.73 -11.97
N PRO A 448 15.69 6.75 -11.13
CA PRO A 448 16.90 6.85 -10.31
C PRO A 448 18.17 6.93 -11.18
N ALA A 449 18.20 6.26 -12.33
CA ALA A 449 19.32 6.35 -13.27
C ALA A 449 19.42 7.75 -13.90
N TRP A 450 18.31 8.37 -14.32
CA TRP A 450 18.30 9.78 -14.74
C TRP A 450 18.68 10.75 -13.62
N PHE A 451 18.23 10.49 -12.39
CA PHE A 451 18.61 11.26 -11.22
C PHE A 451 20.13 11.25 -10.98
N LEU A 452 20.78 10.10 -11.19
CA LEU A 452 22.22 9.97 -11.13
C LEU A 452 22.93 10.71 -12.27
N GLN A 453 22.40 10.66 -13.49
CA GLN A 453 22.95 11.39 -14.63
C GLN A 453 22.88 12.92 -14.42
N ASN A 454 21.81 13.43 -13.82
CA ASN A 454 21.74 14.84 -13.40
C ASN A 454 22.83 15.23 -12.40
N LYS A 455 23.35 14.27 -11.64
CA LYS A 455 24.47 14.44 -10.71
C LYS A 455 25.84 14.13 -11.34
N GLY A 456 25.90 13.97 -12.67
CA GLY A 456 27.14 13.77 -13.42
C GLY A 456 27.63 12.32 -13.48
N VAL A 457 26.81 11.35 -13.06
CA VAL A 457 27.19 9.92 -13.08
C VAL A 457 26.88 9.33 -14.45
N ARG A 458 27.88 8.78 -15.14
CA ARG A 458 27.71 8.04 -16.41
C ARG A 458 26.82 8.77 -17.43
N THR A 459 27.07 10.07 -17.60
CA THR A 459 26.36 10.92 -18.59
C THR A 459 26.68 10.54 -20.03
N ASP A 460 27.68 9.68 -20.24
CA ASP A 460 27.99 9.05 -21.53
C ASP A 460 26.93 8.02 -21.95
N VAL A 461 26.21 7.37 -21.02
CA VAL A 461 25.24 6.31 -21.32
C VAL A 461 23.89 6.91 -21.73
N ILE A 462 23.25 6.39 -22.78
CA ILE A 462 21.85 6.77 -23.09
C ILE A 462 20.91 5.77 -22.42
N ILE A 463 20.08 6.25 -21.50
CA ILE A 463 19.04 5.44 -20.84
C ILE A 463 17.77 5.47 -21.71
N VAL A 464 17.29 4.29 -22.10
CA VAL A 464 16.09 4.11 -22.91
C VAL A 464 15.08 3.26 -22.15
N ASN A 465 14.02 3.89 -21.65
CA ASN A 465 12.92 3.18 -21.04
C ASN A 465 12.08 2.47 -22.11
N ARG A 466 12.00 1.14 -22.02
CA ARG A 466 11.29 0.29 -22.98
C ARG A 466 9.79 0.59 -23.04
N SER A 467 9.16 0.98 -21.94
CA SER A 467 7.73 1.29 -21.88
C SER A 467 7.42 2.63 -22.53
N LEU A 468 8.19 3.67 -22.19
CA LEU A 468 8.06 5.02 -22.76
C LEU A 468 8.42 5.07 -24.24
N LEU A 469 9.31 4.17 -24.74
CA LEU A 469 9.68 4.09 -26.16
C LEU A 469 8.51 3.70 -27.09
N ASN A 470 7.34 3.36 -26.55
CA ASN A 470 6.11 3.24 -27.35
C ASN A 470 5.56 4.61 -27.79
N LEU A 471 5.99 5.70 -27.14
CA LEU A 471 5.53 7.07 -27.41
C LEU A 471 6.46 7.76 -28.43
N PRO A 472 5.95 8.19 -29.60
CA PRO A 472 6.76 8.84 -30.63
C PRO A 472 7.51 10.09 -30.14
N ASP A 473 6.88 10.89 -29.27
CA ASP A 473 7.51 12.09 -28.68
C ASP A 473 8.78 11.76 -27.89
N TYR A 474 8.74 10.70 -27.08
CA TYR A 474 9.91 10.25 -26.32
C TYR A 474 11.02 9.71 -27.25
N ALA A 475 10.67 8.96 -28.30
CA ALA A 475 11.63 8.47 -29.28
C ALA A 475 12.33 9.64 -30.02
N LEU A 476 11.59 10.67 -30.41
CA LEU A 476 12.14 11.88 -31.04
C LEU A 476 13.04 12.64 -30.07
N PHE A 477 12.57 12.86 -28.84
CA PHE A 477 13.35 13.47 -27.78
C PHE A 477 14.70 12.75 -27.60
N LEU A 478 14.70 11.42 -27.50
CA LEU A 478 15.95 10.65 -27.38
C LEU A 478 16.86 10.79 -28.61
N GLN A 479 16.31 10.88 -29.83
CA GLN A 479 17.11 11.10 -31.04
C GLN A 479 17.83 12.45 -31.01
N GLU A 480 17.14 13.51 -30.58
CA GLU A 480 17.73 14.84 -30.38
C GLU A 480 18.83 14.83 -29.31
N HIS A 481 18.76 13.86 -28.38
CA HIS A 481 19.75 13.62 -27.32
C HIS A 481 20.73 12.49 -27.64
N GLY A 482 20.90 12.16 -28.94
CA GLY A 482 22.00 11.30 -29.41
C GLY A 482 21.66 9.82 -29.59
N LEU A 483 20.39 9.41 -29.43
CA LEU A 483 19.98 8.04 -29.76
C LEU A 483 20.01 7.82 -31.28
N PRO A 484 20.76 6.82 -31.81
CA PRO A 484 21.01 6.67 -33.25
C PRO A 484 19.83 6.11 -34.07
N LEU A 485 18.58 6.24 -33.61
CA LEU A 485 17.41 5.62 -34.23
C LEU A 485 17.13 6.14 -35.67
N SER A 486 17.37 7.43 -35.92
CA SER A 486 17.27 8.11 -37.23
C SER A 486 15.94 7.86 -37.95
N MET A 487 14.83 8.26 -37.32
CA MET A 487 13.47 8.16 -37.85
C MET A 487 12.75 9.50 -37.77
N THR A 488 11.95 9.80 -38.78
CA THR A 488 11.03 10.95 -38.80
C THR A 488 9.80 10.68 -37.94
N ARG A 489 9.09 11.75 -37.55
CA ARG A 489 7.80 11.65 -36.85
C ARG A 489 6.81 10.74 -37.58
N ALA A 490 6.65 10.93 -38.89
CA ALA A 490 5.76 10.12 -39.72
C ALA A 490 6.12 8.63 -39.71
N GLU A 491 7.41 8.29 -39.71
CA GLU A 491 7.86 6.90 -39.62
C GLU A 491 7.59 6.29 -38.23
N LEU A 492 7.79 7.05 -37.15
CA LEU A 492 7.49 6.60 -35.79
C LEU A 492 5.98 6.38 -35.58
N ASP A 493 5.15 7.30 -36.08
CA ASP A 493 3.69 7.20 -36.00
C ASP A 493 3.16 6.01 -36.82
N ALA A 494 3.82 5.69 -37.94
CA ALA A 494 3.50 4.55 -38.78
C ALA A 494 3.86 3.19 -38.14
N VAL A 495 4.75 3.16 -37.14
CA VAL A 495 5.05 1.92 -36.40
C VAL A 495 3.84 1.55 -35.56
N LYS A 496 3.27 0.37 -35.81
CA LYS A 496 2.13 -0.18 -35.05
C LYS A 496 2.58 -1.34 -34.17
N HIS A 497 1.80 -1.64 -33.14
CA HIS A 497 1.90 -2.91 -32.42
C HIS A 497 1.48 -4.04 -33.36
N ASP A 498 2.14 -5.19 -33.26
CA ASP A 498 1.69 -6.41 -33.92
C ASP A 498 1.17 -7.38 -32.86
N TYR A 499 0.05 -8.03 -33.16
CA TYR A 499 -0.48 -9.11 -32.36
C TYR A 499 -0.79 -10.30 -33.27
N ASN A 500 -0.20 -11.44 -32.95
CA ASN A 500 -0.47 -12.69 -33.65
C ASN A 500 -1.59 -13.45 -32.93
N GLU A 501 -2.74 -13.58 -33.59
CA GLU A 501 -3.90 -14.24 -32.98
C GLU A 501 -3.71 -15.75 -32.73
N GLU A 502 -2.87 -16.40 -33.53
CA GLU A 502 -2.60 -17.84 -33.46
C GLU A 502 -1.60 -18.17 -32.34
N THR A 503 -0.50 -17.42 -32.26
CA THR A 503 0.54 -17.64 -31.23
C THR A 503 0.29 -16.88 -29.94
N LYS A 504 -0.68 -15.95 -29.94
CA LYS A 504 -0.93 -14.97 -28.86
C LYS A 504 0.27 -14.08 -28.56
N GLU A 505 1.22 -13.99 -29.49
CA GLU A 505 2.44 -13.17 -29.34
C GLU A 505 2.13 -11.69 -29.61
N PHE A 506 2.58 -10.83 -28.70
CA PHE A 506 2.47 -9.38 -28.82
C PHE A 506 3.86 -8.75 -29.01
N VAL A 507 4.03 -7.99 -30.10
CA VAL A 507 5.25 -7.23 -30.38
C VAL A 507 4.93 -5.75 -30.30
N SER A 508 5.52 -5.08 -29.30
CA SER A 508 5.27 -3.64 -29.09
C SER A 508 5.98 -2.77 -30.13
N LYS A 509 5.57 -1.49 -30.25
CA LYS A 509 6.34 -0.50 -31.01
C LYS A 509 7.76 -0.41 -30.47
N SER A 510 7.91 -0.34 -29.15
CA SER A 510 9.23 -0.29 -28.52
C SER A 510 10.11 -1.49 -28.83
N ASP A 511 9.55 -2.71 -28.90
CA ASP A 511 10.31 -3.91 -29.27
C ASP A 511 10.88 -3.80 -30.70
N LYS A 512 10.12 -3.23 -31.64
CA LYS A 512 10.59 -2.98 -33.02
C LYS A 512 11.69 -1.93 -33.07
N LEU A 513 11.56 -0.86 -32.29
CA LEU A 513 12.57 0.21 -32.22
C LEU A 513 13.86 -0.29 -31.56
N ILE A 514 13.78 -1.08 -30.50
CA ILE A 514 14.96 -1.74 -29.88
C ILE A 514 15.65 -2.68 -30.88
N LYS A 515 14.88 -3.51 -31.63
CA LYS A 515 15.45 -4.34 -32.70
C LYS A 515 16.16 -3.51 -33.78
N ARG A 516 15.69 -2.30 -34.07
CA ARG A 516 16.38 -1.38 -35.00
C ARG A 516 17.70 -0.88 -34.41
N LEU A 517 17.71 -0.45 -33.15
CA LEU A 517 18.93 0.00 -32.46
C LEU A 517 20.00 -1.10 -32.43
N LEU A 518 19.60 -2.34 -32.10
CA LEU A 518 20.48 -3.51 -32.08
C LEU A 518 21.12 -3.80 -33.45
N LYS A 519 20.41 -3.55 -34.55
CA LYS A 519 20.91 -3.75 -35.92
C LYS A 519 21.91 -2.68 -36.37
N GLN A 520 21.78 -1.45 -35.86
CA GLN A 520 22.61 -0.32 -36.30
C GLN A 520 24.06 -0.42 -35.80
N LYS A 521 24.28 -1.01 -34.62
CA LYS A 521 25.62 -1.20 -34.02
C LYS A 521 26.47 0.08 -33.89
N VAL A 522 25.82 1.24 -33.79
CA VAL A 522 26.50 2.55 -33.61
C VAL A 522 27.03 2.72 -32.19
N ARG A 523 26.28 2.21 -31.20
CA ARG A 523 26.63 2.20 -29.77
C ARG A 523 26.37 0.80 -29.20
N PRO A 524 27.12 0.34 -28.19
CA PRO A 524 26.80 -0.91 -27.49
C PRO A 524 25.39 -0.82 -26.90
N VAL A 525 24.52 -1.78 -27.19
CA VAL A 525 23.20 -1.87 -26.56
C VAL A 525 23.29 -2.92 -25.45
N VAL A 526 22.87 -2.55 -24.25
CA VAL A 526 22.83 -3.43 -23.07
C VAL A 526 21.46 -3.36 -22.41
N PHE A 527 21.07 -4.40 -21.70
CA PHE A 527 19.81 -4.46 -20.96
C PHE A 527 20.08 -4.44 -19.46
N ALA A 528 19.31 -3.67 -18.70
CA ALA A 528 19.30 -3.79 -17.25
C ALA A 528 18.89 -5.22 -16.83
N THR A 529 19.40 -5.69 -15.69
CA THR A 529 19.00 -7.00 -15.12
C THR A 529 17.52 -7.08 -14.75
N THR A 530 16.87 -5.93 -14.62
CA THR A 530 15.43 -5.74 -14.36
C THR A 530 14.56 -5.83 -15.62
N VAL A 531 15.14 -5.83 -16.83
CA VAL A 531 14.35 -5.96 -18.07
C VAL A 531 13.80 -7.37 -18.19
N TYR A 532 12.48 -7.50 -18.35
CA TYR A 532 11.85 -8.79 -18.60
C TYR A 532 12.12 -9.31 -20.00
N GLU A 533 12.48 -10.59 -20.08
CA GLU A 533 12.65 -11.38 -21.30
C GLU A 533 13.56 -10.76 -22.37
N PRO A 534 14.78 -10.26 -22.04
CA PRO A 534 15.67 -9.66 -23.03
C PRO A 534 16.08 -10.65 -24.14
N GLN A 535 16.02 -11.96 -23.88
CA GLN A 535 16.32 -13.01 -24.87
C GLN A 535 15.42 -12.97 -26.12
N LYS A 536 14.20 -12.41 -26.02
CA LYS A 536 13.26 -12.35 -27.15
C LYS A 536 13.74 -11.49 -28.33
N PHE A 537 14.76 -10.67 -28.10
CA PHE A 537 15.37 -9.88 -29.17
C PHE A 537 16.22 -10.72 -30.12
N GLY A 538 16.49 -11.99 -29.78
CA GLY A 538 17.16 -12.95 -30.67
C GLY A 538 18.67 -12.77 -30.75
N TYR A 539 19.28 -12.16 -29.73
CA TYR A 539 20.72 -11.99 -29.61
C TYR A 539 21.24 -12.77 -28.40
N PRO A 540 22.44 -13.37 -28.48
CA PRO A 540 23.15 -13.91 -27.32
C PRO A 540 23.35 -12.81 -26.27
N LEU A 541 23.11 -13.16 -24.99
CA LEU A 541 23.22 -12.26 -23.85
C LEU A 541 24.26 -12.78 -22.87
N LYS A 542 25.27 -11.96 -22.61
CA LYS A 542 26.32 -12.20 -21.63
C LYS A 542 26.09 -11.27 -20.43
N LEU A 543 25.93 -11.81 -19.23
CA LEU A 543 25.85 -10.99 -18.01
C LEU A 543 27.22 -10.33 -17.74
N SER A 544 27.24 -9.03 -17.46
CA SER A 544 28.46 -8.28 -17.18
C SER A 544 28.19 -7.29 -16.04
N GLY A 545 28.63 -7.64 -14.82
CA GLY A 545 28.24 -6.92 -13.61
C GLY A 545 26.73 -6.98 -13.40
N MET A 546 26.05 -5.84 -13.56
CA MET A 546 24.60 -5.67 -13.37
C MET A 546 23.81 -5.39 -14.67
N VAL A 547 24.39 -5.66 -15.84
CA VAL A 547 23.73 -5.54 -17.15
C VAL A 547 23.93 -6.78 -18.01
N TYR A 548 23.03 -7.01 -18.97
CA TYR A 548 23.20 -7.99 -20.05
C TYR A 548 23.76 -7.31 -21.30
N GLU A 549 24.95 -7.70 -21.71
CA GLU A 549 25.59 -7.29 -22.96
C GLU A 549 25.22 -8.21 -24.12
N ILE A 550 25.19 -7.67 -25.34
CA ILE A 550 25.12 -8.51 -26.53
C ILE A 550 26.47 -9.20 -26.75
N GLY A 551 26.51 -10.52 -26.60
CA GLY A 551 27.73 -11.30 -26.74
C GLY A 551 27.53 -12.78 -26.44
N GLU A 552 28.46 -13.59 -26.95
CA GLU A 552 28.51 -15.03 -26.65
C GLU A 552 28.92 -15.29 -25.20
N GLY A 553 28.49 -16.44 -24.66
CA GLY A 553 28.76 -16.85 -23.29
C GLY A 553 27.68 -16.39 -22.29
N GLU A 554 27.66 -17.02 -21.11
CA GLU A 554 26.64 -16.74 -20.08
C GLU A 554 26.99 -15.51 -19.23
N ILE A 555 28.29 -15.28 -18.95
CA ILE A 555 28.76 -14.24 -18.03
C ILE A 555 30.21 -13.82 -18.34
N ASP A 556 30.52 -12.54 -18.13
CA ASP A 556 31.87 -12.00 -18.05
C ASP A 556 32.41 -12.16 -16.62
N VAL A 557 33.17 -13.22 -16.38
CA VAL A 557 33.64 -13.60 -15.04
C VAL A 557 34.53 -12.54 -14.42
N GLU A 558 35.49 -12.01 -15.19
CA GLU A 558 36.46 -11.05 -14.68
C GLU A 558 35.79 -9.72 -14.35
N GLN A 559 34.99 -9.18 -15.29
CA GLN A 559 34.30 -7.91 -15.05
C GLN A 559 33.27 -8.02 -13.91
N THR A 560 32.55 -9.14 -13.82
CA THR A 560 31.57 -9.33 -12.74
C THR A 560 32.27 -9.51 -11.38
N LYS A 561 33.41 -10.19 -11.33
CA LYS A 561 34.22 -10.34 -10.10
C LYS A 561 34.79 -9.00 -9.63
N GLU A 562 35.40 -8.24 -10.54
CA GLU A 562 35.91 -6.88 -10.27
C GLU A 562 34.80 -5.98 -9.73
N PHE A 563 33.63 -6.02 -10.37
CA PHE A 563 32.48 -5.25 -9.94
C PHE A 563 32.02 -5.64 -8.53
N LEU A 564 31.72 -6.92 -8.29
CA LEU A 564 31.15 -7.36 -7.00
C LEU A 564 32.12 -7.21 -5.82
N TYR A 565 33.43 -7.40 -6.04
CA TYR A 565 34.41 -7.46 -4.96
C TYR A 565 35.27 -6.21 -4.81
N THR A 566 35.27 -5.31 -5.79
CA THR A 566 36.04 -4.06 -5.71
C THR A 566 35.14 -2.84 -5.74
N SER A 567 34.13 -2.82 -6.61
CA SER A 567 33.26 -1.64 -6.75
C SER A 567 32.23 -1.49 -5.62
N LEU A 568 31.79 -2.59 -5.01
CA LEU A 568 30.72 -2.57 -3.98
C LEU A 568 31.23 -2.47 -2.53
N VAL A 569 32.55 -2.52 -2.28
CA VAL A 569 33.11 -2.70 -0.92
C VAL A 569 32.75 -1.57 0.04
N ASP A 570 32.54 -0.35 -0.48
CA ASP A 570 32.22 0.85 0.31
C ASP A 570 30.84 1.44 -0.05
N ASP A 571 29.96 0.66 -0.69
CA ASP A 571 28.67 1.16 -1.16
C ASP A 571 27.57 1.07 -0.09
N VAL A 572 26.46 1.80 -0.30
CA VAL A 572 25.32 1.81 0.65
C VAL A 572 24.76 0.39 0.82
N VAL A 573 24.61 -0.34 -0.28
CA VAL A 573 23.98 -1.67 -0.30
C VAL A 573 24.78 -2.67 0.54
N SER A 574 26.09 -2.52 0.61
CA SER A 574 26.98 -3.35 1.40
C SER A 574 26.79 -3.18 2.91
N SER A 575 26.24 -2.05 3.35
CA SER A 575 26.05 -1.70 4.76
C SER A 575 24.61 -1.87 5.26
N VAL A 576 23.65 -1.96 4.35
CA VAL A 576 22.22 -2.06 4.68
C VAL A 576 21.86 -3.48 5.11
N VAL A 577 21.06 -3.59 6.17
CA VAL A 577 20.41 -4.84 6.56
C VAL A 577 19.24 -5.08 5.61
N ILE A 578 19.34 -6.06 4.71
CA ILE A 578 18.36 -6.30 3.64
C ILE A 578 16.94 -6.50 4.20
N ASP A 579 16.80 -7.23 5.32
CA ASP A 579 15.51 -7.46 5.98
C ASP A 579 14.85 -6.19 6.53
N SER A 580 15.60 -5.09 6.66
CA SER A 580 15.06 -3.80 7.09
C SER A 580 14.44 -2.99 5.94
N LEU A 581 14.75 -3.35 4.69
CA LEU A 581 14.19 -2.74 3.49
C LEU A 581 12.77 -3.21 3.25
N THR A 582 11.98 -2.43 2.52
CA THR A 582 10.66 -2.89 2.07
C THR A 582 10.79 -4.00 1.03
N GLU A 583 9.80 -4.90 0.98
CA GLU A 583 9.77 -6.04 0.06
C GLU A 583 10.03 -5.62 -1.41
N HIS A 584 9.50 -4.47 -1.80
CA HIS A 584 9.72 -3.92 -3.13
C HIS A 584 11.20 -3.64 -3.42
N ILE A 585 11.91 -3.00 -2.48
CA ILE A 585 13.34 -2.72 -2.62
C ILE A 585 14.17 -4.00 -2.46
N GLN A 586 13.77 -4.93 -1.58
CA GLN A 586 14.39 -6.26 -1.49
C GLN A 586 14.38 -6.97 -2.85
N ASN A 587 13.28 -6.91 -3.59
CA ASN A 587 13.20 -7.47 -4.95
C ASN A 587 14.14 -6.79 -5.95
N ILE A 588 14.37 -5.48 -5.82
CA ILE A 588 15.34 -4.76 -6.66
C ILE A 588 16.76 -5.23 -6.35
N VAL A 589 17.16 -5.24 -5.07
CA VAL A 589 18.52 -5.66 -4.67
C VAL A 589 18.75 -7.17 -4.82
N ALA A 590 17.72 -7.99 -4.92
CA ALA A 590 17.84 -9.42 -5.24
C ALA A 590 18.52 -9.68 -6.60
N ASN A 591 18.57 -8.68 -7.50
CA ASN A 591 19.35 -8.77 -8.74
C ASN A 591 20.87 -8.89 -8.50
N TYR A 592 21.40 -8.41 -7.36
CA TYR A 592 22.77 -8.69 -6.94
C TYR A 592 22.97 -10.18 -6.64
N ALA A 593 22.01 -10.80 -5.96
CA ALA A 593 21.99 -12.23 -5.69
C ALA A 593 22.01 -13.02 -7.00
N ALA A 594 21.15 -12.67 -7.95
CA ALA A 594 21.08 -13.34 -9.25
C ALA A 594 22.40 -13.23 -10.02
N SER A 595 23.03 -12.05 -10.03
CA SER A 595 24.29 -11.82 -10.73
C SER A 595 25.46 -12.56 -10.08
N SER A 596 25.55 -12.50 -8.75
CA SER A 596 26.57 -13.23 -7.98
C SER A 596 26.39 -14.75 -8.06
N PHE A 597 25.15 -15.23 -8.10
CA PHE A 597 24.87 -16.65 -8.32
C PHE A 597 25.34 -17.12 -9.69
N LYS A 598 25.13 -16.33 -10.75
CA LYS A 598 25.66 -16.63 -12.09
C LYS A 598 27.17 -16.66 -12.13
N LEU A 599 27.83 -15.77 -11.39
CA LEU A 599 29.29 -15.79 -11.23
C LEU A 599 29.75 -17.08 -10.54
N ALA A 600 29.07 -17.50 -9.47
CA ALA A 600 29.36 -18.76 -8.78
C ALA A 600 29.23 -19.97 -9.73
N GLU A 601 28.16 -20.06 -10.51
CA GLU A 601 27.98 -21.15 -11.49
C GLU A 601 29.11 -21.19 -12.53
N ALA A 602 29.56 -20.03 -13.01
CA ALA A 602 30.65 -19.97 -13.99
C ALA A 602 32.01 -20.32 -13.40
N LEU A 603 32.27 -19.95 -12.14
CA LEU A 603 33.50 -20.31 -11.42
C LEU A 603 33.51 -21.80 -11.04
N GLU A 604 32.36 -22.37 -10.66
CA GLU A 604 32.17 -23.80 -10.42
C GLU A 604 32.49 -24.60 -11.69
N LYS A 605 31.97 -24.19 -12.86
CA LYS A 605 32.30 -24.81 -14.16
C LYS A 605 33.79 -24.72 -14.52
N GLN A 606 34.53 -23.77 -13.94
CA GLN A 606 35.98 -23.62 -14.09
C GLN A 606 36.78 -24.33 -12.98
N GLU A 607 36.13 -25.11 -12.11
CA GLU A 607 36.72 -25.78 -10.94
C GLU A 607 37.37 -24.81 -9.93
N LYS A 608 36.99 -23.52 -9.97
CA LYS A 608 37.44 -22.48 -9.02
C LYS A 608 36.53 -22.43 -7.80
N TYR A 609 36.44 -23.54 -7.07
CA TYR A 609 35.44 -23.72 -6.01
C TYR A 609 35.54 -22.71 -4.85
N ALA A 610 36.74 -22.27 -4.48
CA ALA A 610 36.90 -21.28 -3.41
C ALA A 610 36.27 -19.92 -3.77
N ASP A 611 36.54 -19.42 -4.98
CA ASP A 611 35.97 -18.17 -5.50
C ASP A 611 34.44 -18.32 -5.72
N ALA A 612 33.99 -19.50 -6.17
CA ALA A 612 32.57 -19.78 -6.36
C ALA A 612 31.79 -19.78 -5.02
N LEU A 613 32.38 -20.33 -3.95
CA LEU A 613 31.83 -20.28 -2.60
C LEU A 613 31.76 -18.84 -2.07
N GLU A 614 32.76 -18.00 -2.35
CA GLU A 614 32.73 -16.58 -1.99
C GLU A 614 31.57 -15.84 -2.70
N ALA A 615 31.37 -16.12 -4.00
CA ALA A 615 30.28 -15.54 -4.78
C ALA A 615 28.89 -15.99 -4.27
N LEU A 616 28.75 -17.26 -3.86
CA LEU A 616 27.51 -17.73 -3.21
C LEU A 616 27.28 -17.05 -1.87
N LYS A 617 28.33 -16.90 -1.05
CA LYS A 617 28.22 -16.21 0.23
C LYS A 617 27.76 -14.76 0.04
N PHE A 618 28.25 -14.08 -1.00
CA PHE A 618 27.78 -12.75 -1.35
C PHE A 618 26.30 -12.77 -1.78
N ALA A 619 25.90 -13.71 -2.65
CA ALA A 619 24.50 -13.84 -3.10
C ALA A 619 23.52 -14.02 -1.93
N ARG A 620 23.88 -14.85 -0.94
CA ARG A 620 23.06 -15.13 0.24
C ARG A 620 22.76 -13.91 1.10
N ARG A 621 23.53 -12.83 0.98
CA ARG A 621 23.25 -11.55 1.67
C ARG A 621 21.91 -10.93 1.24
N PHE A 622 21.47 -11.19 0.00
CA PHE A 622 20.29 -10.61 -0.62
C PHE A 622 19.09 -11.55 -0.65
N GLY A 623 19.22 -12.73 -0.04
CA GLY A 623 18.16 -13.72 0.06
C GLY A 623 18.73 -15.13 0.13
N ASP A 624 18.09 -15.99 0.94
CA ASP A 624 18.43 -17.40 1.02
C ASP A 624 17.50 -18.21 0.11
N THR A 625 18.08 -18.95 -0.84
CA THR A 625 17.33 -19.89 -1.68
C THR A 625 17.84 -21.31 -1.48
N PRO A 626 16.96 -22.33 -1.55
CA PRO A 626 17.39 -23.73 -1.42
C PRO A 626 18.49 -24.14 -2.41
N LEU A 627 18.51 -23.50 -3.59
CA LEU A 627 19.50 -23.75 -4.63
C LEU A 627 20.92 -23.29 -4.22
N PHE A 628 21.04 -22.19 -3.47
CA PHE A 628 22.33 -21.70 -2.99
C PHE A 628 23.00 -22.73 -2.07
N TYR A 629 22.26 -23.28 -1.11
CA TYR A 629 22.77 -24.30 -0.19
C TYR A 629 23.13 -25.60 -0.91
N LEU A 630 22.32 -26.04 -1.87
CA LEU A 630 22.60 -27.28 -2.61
C LEU A 630 23.92 -27.17 -3.40
N ARG A 631 24.14 -26.03 -4.06
CA ARG A 631 25.38 -25.75 -4.80
C ARG A 631 26.57 -25.61 -3.87
N GLU A 632 26.42 -24.89 -2.76
CA GLU A 632 27.44 -24.75 -1.72
C GLU A 632 27.87 -26.13 -1.18
N ALA A 633 26.91 -27.00 -0.85
CA ALA A 633 27.20 -28.35 -0.41
C ALA A 633 27.93 -29.18 -1.47
N THR A 634 27.51 -29.09 -2.74
CA THR A 634 28.15 -29.80 -3.86
C THR A 634 29.62 -29.37 -4.01
N MET A 635 29.90 -28.07 -3.94
CA MET A 635 31.27 -27.56 -4.00
C MET A 635 32.11 -27.99 -2.78
N TYR A 636 31.53 -28.06 -1.59
CA TYR A 636 32.22 -28.64 -0.43
C TYR A 636 32.50 -30.13 -0.59
N THR A 637 31.61 -30.89 -1.22
CA THR A 637 31.84 -32.30 -1.58
C THR A 637 33.04 -32.44 -2.51
N GLU A 638 33.13 -31.63 -3.58
CA GLU A 638 34.26 -31.62 -4.51
C GLU A 638 35.58 -31.23 -3.82
N LEU A 639 35.53 -30.29 -2.86
CA LEU A 639 36.67 -29.91 -2.02
C LEU A 639 36.98 -30.91 -0.89
N THR A 640 36.30 -32.05 -0.82
CA THR A 640 36.42 -33.08 0.22
C THR A 640 36.20 -32.55 1.65
N ARG A 641 35.43 -31.47 1.79
CA ARG A 641 35.03 -30.87 3.06
C ARG A 641 33.65 -31.38 3.48
N PHE A 642 33.57 -32.68 3.73
CA PHE A 642 32.29 -33.37 3.97
C PHE A 642 31.56 -32.90 5.24
N ASP A 643 32.29 -32.39 6.23
CA ASP A 643 31.72 -31.77 7.43
C ASP A 643 30.92 -30.51 7.11
N LEU A 644 31.46 -29.63 6.26
CA LEU A 644 30.77 -28.42 5.80
C LEU A 644 29.63 -28.74 4.85
N ALA A 645 29.83 -29.70 3.94
CA ALA A 645 28.78 -30.18 3.04
C ALA A 645 27.58 -30.74 3.84
N ASP A 646 27.84 -31.62 4.81
CA ASP A 646 26.82 -32.20 5.69
C ASP A 646 26.06 -31.12 6.46
N SER A 647 26.79 -30.18 7.09
CA SER A 647 26.16 -29.07 7.83
C SER A 647 25.28 -28.20 6.93
N THR A 648 25.72 -27.93 5.70
CA THR A 648 24.98 -27.13 4.71
C THR A 648 23.70 -27.84 4.27
N LEU A 649 23.78 -29.16 3.99
CA LEU A 649 22.60 -29.97 3.64
C LEU A 649 21.62 -30.11 4.81
N GLU A 650 22.09 -30.19 6.05
CA GLU A 650 21.22 -30.17 7.23
C GLU A 650 20.52 -28.83 7.42
N ALA A 651 21.19 -27.71 7.13
CA ALA A 651 20.56 -26.39 7.11
C ALA A 651 19.49 -26.30 6.01
N LEU A 652 19.81 -26.78 4.81
CA LEU A 652 18.88 -26.84 3.69
C LEU A 652 17.61 -27.62 4.05
N LEU A 653 17.74 -28.80 4.66
CA LEU A 653 16.60 -29.65 5.07
C LEU A 653 15.67 -29.01 6.10
N LYS A 654 16.11 -27.97 6.82
CA LYS A 654 15.28 -27.22 7.78
C LYS A 654 14.46 -26.10 7.13
N MET A 655 14.75 -25.76 5.87
CA MET A 655 13.99 -24.73 5.14
C MET A 655 12.57 -25.25 4.83
N GLN A 656 11.57 -24.35 4.87
CA GLN A 656 10.16 -24.73 4.66
C GLN A 656 9.87 -25.27 3.23
N ASN A 657 10.69 -24.89 2.24
CA ASN A 657 10.42 -25.11 0.81
C ASN A 657 11.20 -26.28 0.18
N VAL A 658 11.62 -27.28 0.97
CA VAL A 658 12.34 -28.44 0.44
C VAL A 658 11.37 -29.49 -0.11
N ASP A 659 11.19 -29.48 -1.42
CA ASP A 659 10.33 -30.43 -2.12
C ASP A 659 10.98 -31.84 -2.26
N VAL A 660 10.20 -32.79 -2.77
CA VAL A 660 10.66 -34.18 -2.98
C VAL A 660 11.80 -34.27 -3.99
N LYS A 661 11.82 -33.39 -5.00
CA LYS A 661 12.87 -33.39 -6.04
C LYS A 661 14.20 -32.96 -5.44
N LEU A 662 14.18 -31.94 -4.59
CA LEU A 662 15.34 -31.43 -3.88
C LEU A 662 15.83 -32.45 -2.84
N LYS A 663 14.94 -33.11 -2.08
CA LYS A 663 15.34 -34.22 -1.18
C LYS A 663 16.07 -35.34 -1.92
N LYS A 664 15.64 -35.68 -3.15
CA LYS A 664 16.35 -36.67 -3.98
C LYS A 664 17.75 -36.18 -4.39
N GLN A 665 17.91 -34.89 -4.68
CA GLN A 665 19.23 -34.31 -4.98
C GLN A 665 20.13 -34.33 -3.74
N ILE A 666 19.62 -33.92 -2.58
CA ILE A 666 20.34 -33.98 -1.30
C ILE A 666 20.77 -35.43 -0.98
N ALA A 667 19.89 -36.41 -1.18
CA ALA A 667 20.22 -37.82 -0.97
C ALA A 667 21.32 -38.32 -1.90
N ARG A 668 21.37 -37.84 -3.15
CA ARG A 668 22.48 -38.13 -4.08
C ARG A 668 23.78 -37.53 -3.57
N THR A 669 23.79 -36.26 -3.16
CA THR A 669 24.99 -35.65 -2.58
C THR A 669 25.48 -36.40 -1.34
N TYR A 670 24.58 -36.86 -0.46
CA TYR A 670 24.96 -37.74 0.66
C TYR A 670 25.56 -39.07 0.21
N HIS A 671 25.03 -39.68 -0.86
CA HIS A 671 25.59 -40.90 -1.42
C HIS A 671 26.99 -40.68 -1.99
N ASP A 672 27.20 -39.57 -2.70
CA ASP A 672 28.49 -39.20 -3.31
C ASP A 672 29.58 -38.95 -2.23
N MET A 673 29.16 -38.54 -1.03
CA MET A 673 30.02 -38.41 0.17
C MET A 673 30.16 -39.72 0.98
N ASP A 674 29.68 -40.86 0.47
CA ASP A 674 29.60 -42.16 1.16
C ASP A 674 28.78 -42.17 2.47
N MET A 675 27.90 -41.18 2.65
CA MET A 675 26.97 -41.08 3.79
C MET A 675 25.65 -41.82 3.53
N ASN A 676 25.75 -43.07 3.06
CA ASN A 676 24.64 -43.88 2.57
C ASN A 676 23.47 -44.01 3.55
N ARG A 677 23.75 -44.06 4.86
CA ARG A 677 22.70 -44.14 5.89
C ARG A 677 21.82 -42.89 5.93
N LYS A 678 22.40 -41.69 5.75
CA LYS A 678 21.65 -40.43 5.67
C LYS A 678 20.86 -40.36 4.37
N ALA A 679 21.47 -40.75 3.24
CA ALA A 679 20.80 -40.82 1.94
C ALA A 679 19.56 -41.71 1.97
N ILE A 680 19.68 -42.95 2.46
CA ILE A 680 18.57 -43.90 2.57
C ILE A 680 17.49 -43.37 3.52
N LYS A 681 17.87 -42.82 4.68
CA LYS A 681 16.91 -42.26 5.65
C LYS A 681 16.13 -41.08 5.07
N LEU A 682 16.72 -40.28 4.18
CA LEU A 682 16.05 -39.15 3.55
C LEU A 682 15.08 -39.57 2.44
N LEU A 683 15.37 -40.69 1.76
CA LEU A 683 14.53 -41.24 0.69
C LEU A 683 13.37 -42.11 1.21
N ALA A 684 13.55 -42.74 2.36
CA ALA A 684 12.52 -43.45 3.10
C ALA A 684 11.56 -42.47 3.78
#